data_AF-A0AAP9D6J9-F1
#
_entry.id   AF-A0AAP9D6J9-F1
#
_cell.length_a   1.000
_cell.length_b   1.000
_cell.length_c   1.000
_cell.angle_alpha   90.00
_cell.angle_beta   90.00
_cell.angle_gamma   90.00
#
_symmetry.space_group_name_H-M   'P 1'
#
loop_
_entity.id
_entity.type
_entity.pdbx_description
1 polymer ?
#
loop_
_entity_poly.entity_id
_entity_poly.type
_entity_poly.pdbx_seq_one_letter_code
_entity_poly.pdbx_strand_id
1 'polypeptide(L)'
;MTIDAQFKKHPLALALQAPAVGFLLLGATFTHATTTLHPGMDRTIEAGARVDDWVISENAHLTSNGAELRQSRVSAGTLTLNAGTKAQDIYATQGAQINLDGATVEARSSAAFAINLQGSSAHIRGSQVINNNGVGLVAARNFLTDEGSTATVFDSTIIGSTEGARATAFSQLNFFDSDVIATDENGIGVLLLGGAANAVGSFITGGENGVRLSYESADLNNSSLVLNGSHVEGRNGAALLVEGDAYGATDADIHVLNGSTLSGGNGNILEVTGGSSANMNVDRSLLVGDIVVEDGSSAKVQLNNGSWLTGQLKNVAELSVNTASNWMLVGDSNVDALKMGGGTVHFGGPDEFYQLDVKSLEGNGTFVMHTDFSTHQTDFLNVEGKAEGNHSLLLDATGSELASGQPIKVVHTGGGDAHFSLVGDTVDIGAYAYGLQKDGTDWLLDPTRRGTSTSAHSVLALFNSAPTVLYGESSLLRTRMGELRFSDGKDNGLWMRSYGNKYEVAANKNGAGYAQTQKGFTIGADAPLSSGDGQWLAGVMAGHSTSDLSLNRGSKGEVKSYYLGAYATWLDDESGLYFDGVAKLNRLHNDVNVTMSDGKKAKGSYTQNAVGVSAEFGRHIQLDEDFFVEPYGQLSATITQAQSYELSNGLQAKGDRSSSVVGKVGVTAGKNIQLESGSVLQPYLRTALAHEFDQSNKVFVNDQSFNNDLSGSRIELAAGVAMSVSKNVKLHADVETSKGKKIDQPWGVNFGLRYDF
;
A
#
# COMPACT_ATOMS: atom_id res chain seq x y z
N MET A 1 -16.51 89.81 93.60
CA MET A 1 -15.65 88.64 93.43
C MET A 1 -15.30 88.56 91.96
N THR A 2 -14.11 89.05 91.63
CA THR A 2 -13.44 89.04 90.32
C THR A 2 -12.96 87.63 90.01
N ILE A 3 -13.17 87.13 88.78
CA ILE A 3 -12.16 86.35 88.04
C ILE A 3 -12.29 86.72 86.56
N ASP A 4 -11.19 87.27 86.05
CA ASP A 4 -10.86 87.62 84.68
C ASP A 4 -10.22 86.39 84.01
N ALA A 5 -10.53 86.10 82.75
CA ALA A 5 -9.78 85.11 81.98
C ALA A 5 -9.82 85.42 80.47
N GLN A 6 -8.79 86.14 80.04
CA GLN A 6 -8.37 86.32 78.66
C GLN A 6 -7.88 84.98 78.08
N PHE A 7 -8.34 84.59 76.89
CA PHE A 7 -7.62 83.63 76.04
C PHE A 7 -7.33 84.25 74.68
N LYS A 8 -6.04 84.55 74.46
CA LYS A 8 -5.43 84.91 73.17
C LYS A 8 -5.47 83.68 72.24
N LYS A 9 -5.90 83.89 70.98
CA LYS A 9 -5.80 82.89 69.92
C LYS A 9 -4.33 82.61 69.57
N HIS A 10 -3.99 81.32 69.46
CA HIS A 10 -2.66 80.82 69.10
C HIS A 10 -2.33 81.11 67.62
N PRO A 11 -1.08 81.49 67.26
CA PRO A 11 -0.68 81.78 65.87
C PRO A 11 -0.74 80.59 64.89
N LEU A 12 -1.14 79.39 65.32
CA LEU A 12 -1.32 78.22 64.44
C LEU A 12 -2.72 78.14 63.83
N ALA A 13 -3.71 78.86 64.36
CA ALA A 13 -5.10 78.80 63.89
C ALA A 13 -5.38 79.73 62.68
N LEU A 14 -4.40 80.54 62.26
CA LEU A 14 -4.46 81.43 61.09
C LEU A 14 -3.63 80.92 59.90
N ALA A 15 -2.85 79.84 60.07
CA ALA A 15 -2.03 79.21 59.01
C ALA A 15 -2.75 78.05 58.28
N LEU A 16 -4.02 77.77 58.61
CA LEU A 16 -4.79 76.62 58.11
C LEU A 16 -6.02 77.04 57.27
N GLN A 17 -5.94 78.17 56.56
CA GLN A 17 -6.89 78.54 55.53
C GLN A 17 -6.36 78.16 54.14
N ALA A 18 -6.78 76.95 53.69
CA ALA A 18 -6.83 76.42 52.30
C ALA A 18 -5.54 76.44 51.43
N PRO A 19 -5.16 75.31 50.79
CA PRO A 19 -6.10 74.44 50.08
C PRO A 19 -5.97 72.97 50.49
N ALA A 20 -6.84 72.53 51.41
CA ALA A 20 -7.04 71.09 51.67
C ALA A 20 -7.70 70.34 50.49
N VAL A 21 -8.18 71.07 49.46
CA VAL A 21 -8.74 70.47 48.22
C VAL A 21 -7.64 70.11 47.22
N GLY A 22 -6.48 70.78 47.24
CA GLY A 22 -5.36 70.46 46.34
C GLY A 22 -4.56 69.21 46.76
N PHE A 23 -4.42 68.98 48.07
CA PHE A 23 -3.68 67.83 48.60
C PHE A 23 -4.51 66.53 48.67
N LEU A 24 -5.85 66.62 48.70
CA LEU A 24 -6.73 65.45 48.54
C LEU A 24 -6.89 65.01 47.07
N LEU A 25 -6.51 65.85 46.10
CA LEU A 25 -6.49 65.51 44.67
C LEU A 25 -5.12 64.99 44.19
N LEU A 26 -4.05 65.12 45.00
CA LEU A 26 -2.71 64.60 44.69
C LEU A 26 -2.44 63.19 45.29
N GLY A 27 -3.40 62.65 46.04
CA GLY A 27 -3.37 61.30 46.62
C GLY A 27 -4.39 60.33 46.00
N ALA A 28 -5.03 60.68 44.88
CA ALA A 28 -5.82 59.74 44.10
C ALA A 28 -4.86 58.83 43.32
N THR A 29 -4.30 57.85 44.01
CA THR A 29 -3.95 56.59 43.34
C THR A 29 -5.19 56.14 42.56
N PHE A 30 -5.00 55.59 41.36
CA PHE A 30 -6.09 55.04 40.55
C PHE A 30 -6.88 54.01 41.36
N THR A 31 -7.91 54.42 42.10
CA THR A 31 -8.87 53.50 42.70
C THR A 31 -9.74 53.02 41.55
N HIS A 32 -9.41 51.83 41.01
CA HIS A 32 -10.27 51.12 40.08
C HIS A 32 -11.64 50.92 40.75
N ALA A 33 -12.72 51.19 40.02
CA ALA A 33 -14.05 50.98 40.56
C ALA A 33 -14.38 49.48 40.48
N THR A 34 -14.77 48.94 41.62
CA THR A 34 -15.29 47.57 41.75
C THR A 34 -16.80 47.64 41.86
N THR A 35 -17.49 46.90 40.99
CA THR A 35 -18.93 46.72 41.03
C THR A 35 -19.23 45.33 41.57
N THR A 36 -20.09 45.27 42.61
CA THR A 36 -20.52 44.01 43.22
C THR A 36 -21.97 43.70 42.86
N LEU A 37 -22.21 42.52 42.30
CA LEU A 37 -23.53 41.90 42.20
C LEU A 37 -23.74 40.98 43.42
N HIS A 38 -24.54 41.45 44.37
CA HIS A 38 -25.12 40.68 45.45
C HIS A 38 -26.00 39.51 44.96
N PRO A 39 -26.28 38.53 45.85
CA PRO A 39 -26.98 37.32 45.45
C PRO A 39 -28.32 37.55 44.76
N GLY A 40 -28.58 36.79 43.70
CA GLY A 40 -29.82 36.82 42.93
C GLY A 40 -30.02 38.06 42.05
N MET A 41 -29.00 38.91 41.87
CA MET A 41 -29.11 40.09 41.01
C MET A 41 -28.69 39.81 39.57
N ASP A 42 -29.47 40.31 38.62
CA ASP A 42 -29.15 40.31 37.20
C ASP A 42 -28.69 41.71 36.75
N ARG A 43 -27.65 41.78 35.92
CA ARG A 43 -27.22 43.02 35.29
C ARG A 43 -26.75 42.79 33.86
N THR A 44 -27.19 43.66 32.96
CA THR A 44 -26.69 43.74 31.59
C THR A 44 -25.90 45.03 31.41
N ILE A 45 -24.74 44.95 30.77
CA ILE A 45 -23.92 46.10 30.37
C ILE A 45 -23.68 46.06 28.86
N GLU A 46 -23.70 47.24 28.24
CA GLU A 46 -23.56 47.43 26.79
C GLU A 46 -22.22 48.09 26.46
N ALA A 47 -21.84 48.10 25.19
CA ALA A 47 -20.68 48.82 24.69
C ALA A 47 -20.65 50.28 25.17
N GLY A 48 -19.47 50.74 25.62
CA GLY A 48 -19.29 52.08 26.20
C GLY A 48 -19.69 52.21 27.68
N ALA A 49 -20.13 51.12 28.33
CA ALA A 49 -20.26 51.07 29.78
C ALA A 49 -18.93 51.39 30.48
N ARG A 50 -19.02 51.85 31.73
CA ARG A 50 -17.85 52.13 32.57
C ARG A 50 -17.04 50.84 32.79
N VAL A 51 -15.73 50.94 32.61
CA VAL A 51 -14.78 49.83 32.80
C VAL A 51 -14.46 49.62 34.29
N ASP A 52 -15.08 48.60 34.87
CA ASP A 52 -15.01 48.26 36.29
C ASP A 52 -14.46 46.83 36.51
N ASP A 53 -13.95 46.58 37.72
CA ASP A 53 -13.77 45.22 38.24
C ASP A 53 -15.13 44.66 38.68
N TRP A 54 -15.35 43.36 38.56
CA TRP A 54 -16.62 42.73 38.88
C TRP A 54 -16.51 41.67 39.95
N VAL A 55 -17.41 41.71 40.93
CA VAL A 55 -17.62 40.64 41.91
C VAL A 55 -19.05 40.15 41.76
N ILE A 56 -19.23 38.91 41.32
CA ILE A 56 -20.53 38.30 41.02
C ILE A 56 -20.76 37.18 42.05
N SER A 57 -21.76 37.39 42.91
CA SER A 57 -22.06 36.49 44.02
C SER A 57 -23.03 35.37 43.62
N GLU A 58 -23.40 34.54 44.60
CA GLU A 58 -24.29 33.41 44.45
C GLU A 58 -25.59 33.74 43.71
N ASN A 59 -25.92 32.98 42.68
CA ASN A 59 -27.11 33.16 41.83
C ASN A 59 -27.23 34.54 41.16
N ALA A 60 -26.18 35.36 41.16
CA ALA A 60 -26.15 36.61 40.43
C ALA A 60 -25.67 36.39 38.99
N HIS A 61 -26.16 37.19 38.05
CA HIS A 61 -25.81 37.09 36.63
C HIS A 61 -25.35 38.44 36.08
N LEU A 62 -24.15 38.47 35.51
CA LEU A 62 -23.70 39.57 34.66
C LEU A 62 -23.73 39.14 33.20
N THR A 63 -24.38 39.94 32.35
CA THR A 63 -24.29 39.84 30.89
C THR A 63 -23.61 41.08 30.31
N SER A 64 -22.57 40.88 29.50
CA SER A 64 -21.89 41.95 28.77
C SER A 64 -22.12 41.80 27.27
N ASN A 65 -22.57 42.89 26.63
CA ASN A 65 -22.82 43.00 25.20
C ASN A 65 -21.83 44.02 24.60
N GLY A 66 -20.60 43.58 24.29
CA GLY A 66 -19.59 44.43 23.66
C GLY A 66 -18.91 45.43 24.59
N ALA A 67 -19.05 45.29 25.91
CA ALA A 67 -18.44 46.19 26.88
C ALA A 67 -16.96 45.84 27.17
N GLU A 68 -16.25 46.75 27.82
CA GLU A 68 -14.91 46.50 28.37
C GLU A 68 -15.00 46.27 29.89
N LEU A 69 -14.47 45.16 30.37
CA LEU A 69 -14.42 44.75 31.77
C LEU A 69 -12.96 44.62 32.21
N ARG A 70 -12.68 44.90 33.49
CA ARG A 70 -11.43 44.48 34.12
C ARG A 70 -11.55 43.05 34.64
N GLN A 71 -10.93 42.76 35.78
CA GLN A 71 -10.95 41.44 36.39
C GLN A 71 -12.37 41.10 36.86
N SER A 72 -12.75 39.83 36.76
CA SER A 72 -14.05 39.34 37.25
C SER A 72 -13.86 38.20 38.23
N ARG A 73 -14.46 38.31 39.42
CA ARG A 73 -14.54 37.24 40.42
C ARG A 73 -15.98 36.74 40.48
N VAL A 74 -16.17 35.47 40.18
CA VAL A 74 -17.49 34.84 40.08
C VAL A 74 -17.54 33.70 41.09
N SER A 75 -18.49 33.75 42.03
CA SER A 75 -18.63 32.73 43.07
C SER A 75 -20.08 32.28 43.09
N ALA A 76 -20.33 31.02 42.70
CA ALA A 76 -21.68 30.45 42.57
C ALA A 76 -22.64 31.29 41.70
N GLY A 77 -22.12 32.12 40.81
CA GLY A 77 -22.88 33.00 39.91
C GLY A 77 -22.55 32.76 38.44
N THR A 78 -23.13 33.58 37.57
CA THR A 78 -22.99 33.47 36.11
C THR A 78 -22.38 34.73 35.51
N LEU A 79 -21.41 34.55 34.62
CA LEU A 79 -20.83 35.62 33.80
C LEU A 79 -20.99 35.26 32.32
N THR A 80 -21.72 36.09 31.57
CA THR A 80 -21.90 35.94 30.13
C THR A 80 -21.25 37.11 29.40
N LEU A 81 -20.26 36.82 28.56
CA LEU A 81 -19.56 37.79 27.72
C LEU A 81 -19.94 37.51 26.25
N ASN A 82 -20.84 38.31 25.71
CA ASN A 82 -21.27 38.23 24.32
C ASN A 82 -20.31 38.98 23.38
N ALA A 83 -20.56 38.83 22.08
CA ALA A 83 -19.64 39.22 21.03
C ALA A 83 -19.12 40.66 21.15
N GLY A 84 -17.81 40.82 20.93
CA GLY A 84 -17.11 42.11 21.03
C GLY A 84 -16.76 42.54 22.45
N THR A 85 -17.17 41.78 23.48
CA THR A 85 -16.78 42.05 24.86
C THR A 85 -15.28 41.83 25.03
N LYS A 86 -14.61 42.75 25.72
CA LYS A 86 -13.21 42.59 26.14
C LYS A 86 -13.14 42.56 27.66
N ALA A 87 -12.59 41.51 28.24
CA ALA A 87 -12.41 41.38 29.68
C ALA A 87 -10.94 41.13 30.04
N GLN A 88 -10.58 41.37 31.29
CA GLN A 88 -9.32 40.89 31.86
C GLN A 88 -9.55 39.55 32.57
N ASP A 89 -8.63 39.14 33.45
CA ASP A 89 -8.64 37.83 34.09
C ASP A 89 -9.95 37.53 34.86
N ILE A 90 -10.39 36.28 34.73
CA ILE A 90 -11.62 35.74 35.32
C ILE A 90 -11.26 34.66 36.34
N TYR A 91 -11.77 34.80 37.56
CA TYR A 91 -11.63 33.81 38.63
C TYR A 91 -13.02 33.30 39.03
N ALA A 92 -13.28 32.01 38.80
CA ALA A 92 -14.57 31.37 39.00
C ALA A 92 -14.47 30.29 40.08
N THR A 93 -15.36 30.30 41.06
CA THR A 93 -15.39 29.33 42.16
C THR A 93 -16.80 28.86 42.51
N GLN A 94 -16.89 27.74 43.24
CA GLN A 94 -18.13 27.27 43.89
C GLN A 94 -19.28 27.08 42.90
N GLY A 95 -19.05 26.36 41.80
CA GLY A 95 -20.09 26.10 40.80
C GLY A 95 -20.42 27.29 39.89
N ALA A 96 -19.53 28.29 39.80
CA ALA A 96 -19.71 29.41 38.89
C ALA A 96 -19.77 28.96 37.42
N GLN A 97 -20.49 29.74 36.61
CA GLN A 97 -20.70 29.48 35.18
C GLN A 97 -20.17 30.65 34.35
N ILE A 98 -19.21 30.38 33.48
CA ILE A 98 -18.57 31.38 32.62
C ILE A 98 -18.92 31.08 31.16
N ASN A 99 -19.59 32.01 30.48
CA ASN A 99 -20.04 31.86 29.10
C ASN A 99 -19.40 32.95 28.23
N LEU A 100 -18.59 32.56 27.25
CA LEU A 100 -17.98 33.46 26.27
C LEU A 100 -18.52 33.10 24.89
N ASP A 101 -19.02 34.09 24.16
CA ASP A 101 -19.48 33.94 22.77
C ASP A 101 -19.00 35.14 21.95
N GLY A 102 -17.94 34.97 21.16
CA GLY A 102 -17.32 36.05 20.39
C GLY A 102 -16.54 37.09 21.23
N ALA A 103 -16.05 36.71 22.41
CA ALA A 103 -15.41 37.63 23.36
C ALA A 103 -13.87 37.48 23.38
N THR A 104 -13.18 38.48 23.93
CA THR A 104 -11.75 38.44 24.20
C THR A 104 -11.49 38.58 25.69
N VAL A 105 -10.75 37.63 26.28
CA VAL A 105 -10.22 37.71 27.63
C VAL A 105 -8.71 37.81 27.53
N GLU A 106 -8.15 38.96 27.90
CA GLU A 106 -6.70 39.17 27.93
C GLU A 106 -6.25 39.47 29.37
N ALA A 107 -5.50 38.54 29.96
CA ALA A 107 -5.03 38.63 31.32
C ALA A 107 -4.14 39.86 31.52
N ARG A 108 -4.20 40.45 32.71
CA ARG A 108 -3.23 41.47 33.12
C ARG A 108 -1.85 40.82 33.25
N SER A 109 -0.78 41.59 33.03
CA SER A 109 0.61 41.13 33.18
C SER A 109 0.99 40.64 34.58
N SER A 110 0.14 40.88 35.58
CA SER A 110 0.31 40.40 36.96
C SER A 110 -0.52 39.16 37.29
N ALA A 111 -1.41 38.74 36.40
CA ALA A 111 -2.27 37.59 36.60
C ALA A 111 -1.56 36.31 36.14
N ALA A 112 -1.65 35.26 36.95
CA ALA A 112 -1.08 33.95 36.60
C ALA A 112 -1.94 33.20 35.57
N PHE A 113 -3.21 33.58 35.40
CA PHE A 113 -4.18 32.90 34.53
C PHE A 113 -5.07 33.93 33.83
N ALA A 114 -5.53 33.66 32.60
CA ALA A 114 -6.60 34.45 31.98
C ALA A 114 -7.98 34.00 32.46
N ILE A 115 -8.23 32.69 32.52
CA ILE A 115 -9.43 32.13 33.14
C ILE A 115 -9.01 31.02 34.11
N ASN A 116 -9.43 31.12 35.37
CA ASN A 116 -9.22 30.11 36.39
C ASN A 116 -10.54 29.64 36.98
N LEU A 117 -10.88 28.37 36.72
CA LEU A 117 -12.05 27.69 37.24
C LEU A 117 -11.64 26.79 38.41
N GLN A 118 -12.32 26.92 39.55
CA GLN A 118 -12.18 26.01 40.69
C GLN A 118 -13.54 25.43 41.08
N GLY A 119 -13.74 24.14 40.82
CA GLY A 119 -15.06 23.49 40.94
C GLY A 119 -16.14 24.25 40.16
N SER A 120 -15.84 24.68 38.93
CA SER A 120 -16.68 25.60 38.13
C SER A 120 -16.70 25.19 36.65
N SER A 121 -17.54 25.84 35.85
CA SER A 121 -17.68 25.50 34.43
C SER A 121 -17.50 26.70 33.50
N ALA A 122 -16.94 26.45 32.32
CA ALA A 122 -16.87 27.41 31.24
C ALA A 122 -17.36 26.85 29.90
N HIS A 123 -18.09 27.66 29.15
CA HIS A 123 -18.44 27.44 27.75
C HIS A 123 -17.88 28.60 26.92
N ILE A 124 -16.94 28.30 26.04
CA ILE A 124 -16.17 29.30 25.27
C ILE A 124 -16.40 29.03 23.78
N ARG A 125 -16.96 29.99 23.05
CA ARG A 125 -17.23 29.86 21.61
C ARG A 125 -16.73 31.07 20.85
N GLY A 126 -16.08 30.86 19.70
CA GLY A 126 -15.66 31.95 18.81
C GLY A 126 -14.79 33.01 19.48
N SER A 127 -14.06 32.65 20.54
CA SER A 127 -13.47 33.59 21.50
C SER A 127 -11.95 33.45 21.58
N GLN A 128 -11.30 34.47 22.13
CA GLN A 128 -9.86 34.46 22.40
C GLN A 128 -9.60 34.59 23.89
N VAL A 129 -8.78 33.70 24.44
CA VAL A 129 -8.34 33.73 25.84
C VAL A 129 -6.82 33.80 25.84
N ILE A 130 -6.25 34.87 26.38
CA ILE A 130 -4.83 35.20 26.22
C ILE A 130 -4.22 35.51 27.57
N ASN A 131 -3.11 34.84 27.89
CA ASN A 131 -2.21 35.20 28.97
C ASN A 131 -0.76 35.25 28.49
N ASN A 132 -0.17 36.44 28.47
CA ASN A 132 1.19 36.65 27.96
C ASN A 132 2.30 36.35 28.99
N ASN A 133 1.96 35.90 30.20
CA ASN A 133 2.92 35.68 31.29
C ASN A 133 2.56 34.50 32.21
N GLY A 134 1.71 33.59 31.75
CA GLY A 134 1.20 32.48 32.54
C GLY A 134 0.26 31.59 31.74
N VAL A 135 -0.75 31.01 32.42
CA VAL A 135 -1.66 30.04 31.81
C VAL A 135 -2.81 30.72 31.10
N GLY A 136 -3.20 30.25 29.92
CA GLY A 136 -4.42 30.70 29.25
C GLY A 136 -5.66 30.29 30.03
N LEU A 137 -5.93 28.99 30.11
CA LEU A 137 -7.14 28.43 30.72
C LEU A 137 -6.82 27.38 31.78
N VAL A 138 -7.36 27.51 32.99
CA VAL A 138 -7.23 26.53 34.07
C VAL A 138 -8.61 25.96 34.43
N ALA A 139 -8.74 24.64 34.33
CA ALA A 139 -9.80 23.85 34.93
C ALA A 139 -9.22 23.11 36.15
N ALA A 140 -9.38 23.68 37.33
CA ALA A 140 -8.88 23.09 38.57
C ALA A 140 -10.01 22.54 39.43
N ARG A 141 -9.70 21.52 40.23
CA ARG A 141 -10.57 21.09 41.32
C ARG A 141 -10.55 22.09 42.45
N ASN A 142 -11.61 22.04 43.25
CA ASN A 142 -11.57 22.62 44.57
C ASN A 142 -10.74 21.71 45.49
N PHE A 143 -9.60 22.18 46.03
CA PHE A 143 -8.72 21.35 46.85
C PHE A 143 -9.36 20.82 48.15
N LEU A 144 -10.50 21.38 48.56
CA LEU A 144 -11.25 20.96 49.74
C LEU A 144 -12.35 19.93 49.43
N THR A 145 -12.63 19.65 48.15
CA THR A 145 -13.68 18.72 47.70
C THR A 145 -13.18 17.89 46.51
N ASP A 146 -14.00 16.92 46.05
CA ASP A 146 -13.74 16.17 44.82
C ASP A 146 -14.42 16.81 43.60
N GLU A 147 -14.80 18.10 43.71
CA GLU A 147 -15.45 18.83 42.63
C GLU A 147 -14.41 19.41 41.67
N GLY A 148 -14.32 18.78 40.49
CA GLY A 148 -13.52 19.28 39.37
C GLY A 148 -14.18 20.40 38.58
N SER A 149 -13.42 21.02 37.69
CA SER A 149 -13.94 22.01 36.73
C SER A 149 -14.09 21.43 35.32
N THR A 150 -15.00 21.99 34.52
CA THR A 150 -15.14 21.63 33.11
C THR A 150 -15.05 22.88 32.25
N ALA A 151 -14.15 22.89 31.26
CA ALA A 151 -14.17 23.92 30.22
C ALA A 151 -14.43 23.28 28.86
N THR A 152 -15.42 23.82 28.14
CA THR A 152 -15.76 23.38 26.78
C THR A 152 -15.54 24.53 25.82
N VAL A 153 -14.70 24.33 24.81
CA VAL A 153 -14.13 25.35 23.94
C VAL A 153 -14.42 24.98 22.49
N PHE A 154 -15.05 25.89 21.75
CA PHE A 154 -15.47 25.71 20.35
C PHE A 154 -14.93 26.85 19.49
N ASP A 155 -14.34 26.55 18.35
CA ASP A 155 -13.94 27.55 17.35
C ASP A 155 -13.15 28.72 17.96
N SER A 156 -12.26 28.43 18.92
CA SER A 156 -11.64 29.43 19.78
C SER A 156 -10.13 29.23 19.87
N THR A 157 -9.44 30.28 20.32
CA THR A 157 -7.99 30.25 20.55
C THR A 157 -7.70 30.50 22.03
N ILE A 158 -6.99 29.56 22.65
CA ILE A 158 -6.46 29.67 24.01
C ILE A 158 -4.94 29.82 23.93
N ILE A 159 -4.42 30.94 24.45
CA ILE A 159 -3.00 31.27 24.43
C ILE A 159 -2.54 31.49 25.87
N GLY A 160 -1.51 30.77 26.27
CA GLY A 160 -0.72 31.09 27.46
C GLY A 160 0.76 31.15 27.13
N SER A 161 1.56 31.77 27.99
CA SER A 161 3.02 31.78 27.80
C SER A 161 3.61 30.45 28.25
N THR A 162 3.39 30.08 29.51
CA THR A 162 3.91 28.85 30.10
C THR A 162 3.05 27.65 29.75
N GLU A 163 1.74 27.82 29.71
CA GLU A 163 0.80 26.74 29.41
C GLU A 163 -0.41 27.27 28.65
N GLY A 164 -0.80 26.62 27.55
CA GLY A 164 -2.04 26.96 26.85
C GLY A 164 -3.24 26.70 27.76
N ALA A 165 -3.37 25.46 28.23
CA ALA A 165 -4.39 25.08 29.20
C ALA A 165 -3.92 24.07 30.24
N ARG A 166 -4.61 24.01 31.39
CA ARG A 166 -4.33 23.07 32.49
C ARG A 166 -5.61 22.43 33.01
N ALA A 167 -5.58 21.12 33.23
CA ALA A 167 -6.59 20.40 33.99
C ALA A 167 -5.96 19.72 35.22
N THR A 168 -6.52 19.89 36.40
CA THR A 168 -6.15 19.08 37.58
C THR A 168 -7.08 17.88 37.73
N ALA A 169 -6.92 17.07 38.78
CA ALA A 169 -7.76 15.90 38.99
C ALA A 169 -9.25 16.25 39.05
N PHE A 170 -10.09 15.30 38.62
CA PHE A 170 -11.55 15.46 38.44
C PHE A 170 -11.98 16.52 37.41
N SER A 171 -11.05 17.25 36.81
CA SER A 171 -11.35 18.33 35.87
C SER A 171 -11.17 17.87 34.42
N GLN A 172 -11.92 18.51 33.52
CA GLN A 172 -11.95 18.16 32.11
C GLN A 172 -11.86 19.39 31.20
N LEU A 173 -10.98 19.32 30.20
CA LEU A 173 -10.91 20.25 29.09
C LEU A 173 -11.46 19.60 27.82
N ASN A 174 -12.38 20.27 27.14
CA ASN A 174 -12.94 19.80 25.87
C ASN A 174 -12.70 20.87 24.79
N PHE A 175 -11.98 20.51 23.75
CA PHE A 175 -11.65 21.38 22.61
C PHE A 175 -12.31 20.84 21.34
N PHE A 176 -12.99 21.71 20.62
CA PHE A 176 -13.64 21.42 19.35
C PHE A 176 -13.23 22.51 18.35
N ASP A 177 -12.57 22.10 17.28
CA ASP A 177 -12.11 23.00 16.21
C ASP A 177 -11.37 24.24 16.77
N SER A 178 -10.52 24.01 17.77
CA SER A 178 -9.89 25.07 18.57
C SER A 178 -8.37 24.94 18.61
N ASP A 179 -7.70 26.06 18.84
CA ASP A 179 -6.25 26.16 19.00
C ASP A 179 -5.87 26.37 20.46
N VAL A 180 -4.93 25.58 20.98
CA VAL A 180 -4.37 25.72 22.32
C VAL A 180 -2.86 25.86 22.22
N ILE A 181 -2.33 27.00 22.64
CA ILE A 181 -0.95 27.39 22.34
C ILE A 181 -0.23 27.82 23.63
N ALA A 182 0.91 27.21 23.90
CA ALA A 182 1.93 27.77 24.77
C ALA A 182 3.02 28.47 23.95
N THR A 183 3.34 29.73 24.27
CA THR A 183 4.25 30.54 23.46
C THR A 183 5.70 30.46 23.90
N ASP A 184 5.98 30.18 25.16
CA ASP A 184 7.35 30.08 25.68
C ASP A 184 8.03 28.82 25.16
N GLU A 185 9.36 28.85 24.97
CA GLU A 185 10.13 27.69 24.47
C GLU A 185 10.02 26.45 25.37
N ASN A 186 9.86 26.66 26.68
CA ASN A 186 9.64 25.60 27.68
C ASN A 186 8.14 25.39 27.99
N GLY A 187 7.26 25.99 27.20
CA GLY A 187 5.82 26.00 27.44
C GLY A 187 5.16 24.67 27.08
N ILE A 188 4.05 24.36 27.75
CA ILE A 188 3.28 23.13 27.55
C ILE A 188 1.93 23.47 26.91
N GLY A 189 1.58 22.87 25.77
CA GLY A 189 0.28 23.15 25.13
C GLY A 189 -0.88 22.87 26.09
N VAL A 190 -0.98 21.63 26.57
CA VAL A 190 -1.92 21.23 27.64
C VAL A 190 -1.20 20.46 28.75
N LEU A 191 -1.37 20.89 30.00
CA LEU A 191 -0.90 20.16 31.19
C LEU A 191 -2.08 19.45 31.88
N LEU A 192 -1.98 18.12 32.01
CA LEU A 192 -2.92 17.29 32.75
C LEU A 192 -2.26 16.82 34.06
N LEU A 193 -2.73 17.34 35.20
CA LEU A 193 -2.32 16.93 36.54
C LEU A 193 -3.39 16.00 37.11
N GLY A 194 -3.37 14.72 36.74
CA GLY A 194 -4.45 13.78 37.05
C GLY A 194 -5.80 14.13 36.37
N GLY A 195 -5.79 15.06 35.42
CA GLY A 195 -6.97 15.59 34.74
C GLY A 195 -7.23 14.92 33.39
N ALA A 196 -8.29 15.36 32.72
CA ALA A 196 -8.67 14.86 31.40
C ALA A 196 -8.72 15.95 30.33
N ALA A 197 -8.33 15.60 29.10
CA ALA A 197 -8.59 16.42 27.91
C ALA A 197 -9.18 15.60 26.76
N ASN A 198 -10.13 16.20 26.04
CA ASN A 198 -10.67 15.67 24.80
C ASN A 198 -10.60 16.75 23.72
N ALA A 199 -9.94 16.46 22.60
CA ALA A 199 -9.71 17.39 21.51
C ALA A 199 -10.24 16.79 20.20
N VAL A 200 -11.18 17.48 19.56
CA VAL A 200 -11.78 17.09 18.27
C VAL A 200 -11.48 18.17 17.23
N GLY A 201 -10.88 17.81 16.09
CA GLY A 201 -10.55 18.77 15.03
C GLY A 201 -9.62 19.91 15.48
N SER A 202 -8.90 19.73 16.58
CA SER A 202 -8.21 20.82 17.30
C SER A 202 -6.69 20.72 17.18
N PHE A 203 -6.00 21.83 17.41
CA PHE A 203 -4.55 21.92 17.43
C PHE A 203 -4.07 22.26 18.84
N ILE A 204 -3.14 21.45 19.36
CA ILE A 204 -2.46 21.70 20.63
C ILE A 204 -0.98 21.86 20.34
N THR A 205 -0.42 23.03 20.67
CA THR A 205 0.99 23.33 20.44
C THR A 205 1.66 23.79 21.73
N GLY A 206 2.69 23.06 22.14
CA GLY A 206 3.61 23.47 23.19
C GLY A 206 4.96 23.93 22.63
N GLY A 207 5.62 24.83 23.35
CA GLY A 207 7.02 25.14 23.05
C GLY A 207 7.94 23.96 23.34
N GLU A 208 7.78 23.33 24.51
CA GLU A 208 8.50 22.11 24.84
C GLU A 208 7.70 20.88 24.41
N ASN A 209 6.60 20.62 25.12
CA ASN A 209 5.77 19.42 24.92
C ASN A 209 4.35 19.83 24.54
N GLY A 210 3.76 19.14 23.57
CA GLY A 210 2.39 19.42 23.14
C GLY A 210 1.40 19.15 24.27
N VAL A 211 1.41 17.93 24.80
CA VAL A 211 0.67 17.58 26.03
C VAL A 211 1.61 16.96 27.04
N ARG A 212 1.54 17.41 28.29
CA ARG A 212 2.22 16.80 29.43
C ARG A 212 1.20 16.21 30.39
N LEU A 213 1.37 14.94 30.74
CA LEU A 213 0.55 14.21 31.68
C LEU A 213 1.41 13.90 32.90
N SER A 214 1.02 14.46 34.05
CA SER A 214 1.72 14.31 35.32
C SER A 214 0.69 13.99 36.40
N TYR A 215 1.12 13.39 37.50
CA TYR A 215 0.24 13.11 38.63
C TYR A 215 0.04 14.40 39.45
N GLU A 216 -1.09 14.53 40.14
CA GLU A 216 -1.31 15.67 41.05
C GLU A 216 -0.85 15.36 42.47
N SER A 217 -1.20 14.17 42.95
CA SER A 217 -0.83 13.60 44.24
C SER A 217 -0.83 12.07 44.16
N ALA A 218 -0.29 11.39 45.18
CA ALA A 218 -0.13 9.93 45.17
C ALA A 218 -1.44 9.15 44.90
N ASP A 219 -2.61 9.69 45.25
CA ASP A 219 -3.92 9.06 45.03
C ASP A 219 -4.66 9.61 43.79
N LEU A 220 -4.09 10.60 43.09
CA LEU A 220 -4.68 11.30 41.95
C LEU A 220 -3.69 11.34 40.78
N ASN A 221 -3.35 10.14 40.31
CA ASN A 221 -2.32 9.91 39.31
C ASN A 221 -2.83 9.55 37.92
N ASN A 222 -4.14 9.34 37.75
CA ASN A 222 -4.73 8.98 36.47
C ASN A 222 -4.96 10.22 35.59
N SER A 223 -4.37 10.25 34.40
CA SER A 223 -4.67 11.27 33.39
C SER A 223 -5.25 10.65 32.12
N SER A 224 -6.16 11.35 31.44
CA SER A 224 -6.78 10.86 30.21
C SER A 224 -6.71 11.87 29.07
N LEU A 225 -6.32 11.42 27.89
CA LEU A 225 -6.24 12.23 26.68
C LEU A 225 -6.96 11.54 25.53
N VAL A 226 -7.91 12.23 24.90
CA VAL A 226 -8.55 11.78 23.68
C VAL A 226 -8.31 12.80 22.57
N LEU A 227 -7.73 12.33 21.47
CA LEU A 227 -7.49 13.10 20.24
C LEU A 227 -8.31 12.47 19.12
N ASN A 228 -9.14 13.25 18.44
CA ASN A 228 -10.00 12.77 17.37
C ASN A 228 -9.96 13.74 16.17
N GLY A 229 -9.24 13.35 15.11
CA GLY A 229 -8.93 14.24 13.99
C GLY A 229 -8.14 15.48 14.43
N SER A 230 -7.35 15.38 15.50
CA SER A 230 -6.63 16.50 16.11
C SER A 230 -5.12 16.40 15.91
N HIS A 231 -4.42 17.52 16.05
CA HIS A 231 -2.97 17.59 15.96
C HIS A 231 -2.36 18.02 17.29
N VAL A 232 -1.29 17.34 17.70
CA VAL A 232 -0.46 17.74 18.85
C VAL A 232 0.99 17.94 18.41
N GLU A 233 1.54 19.09 18.78
CA GLU A 233 2.92 19.49 18.47
C GLU A 233 3.67 19.89 19.75
N GLY A 234 4.79 19.23 20.03
CA GLY A 234 5.83 19.75 20.92
C GLY A 234 6.99 20.26 20.08
N ARG A 235 7.29 21.56 20.11
CA ARG A 235 8.28 22.15 19.18
C ARG A 235 9.72 21.78 19.51
N ASN A 236 10.06 21.68 20.80
CA ASN A 236 11.42 21.41 21.27
C ASN A 236 11.56 20.03 21.94
N GLY A 237 10.46 19.43 22.37
CA GLY A 237 10.38 18.14 23.06
C GLY A 237 9.44 17.17 22.35
N ALA A 238 8.86 16.26 23.13
CA ALA A 238 7.94 15.25 22.62
C ALA A 238 6.56 15.83 22.31
N ALA A 239 5.82 15.16 21.43
CA ALA A 239 4.39 15.49 21.27
C ALA A 239 3.63 15.25 22.59
N LEU A 240 3.89 14.09 23.21
CA LEU A 240 3.29 13.65 24.48
C LEU A 240 4.39 13.25 25.47
N LEU A 241 4.35 13.80 26.67
CA LEU A 241 5.20 13.40 27.78
C LEU A 241 4.33 12.91 28.94
N VAL A 242 4.55 11.67 29.38
CA VAL A 242 3.97 11.11 30.60
C VAL A 242 5.08 11.00 31.63
N GLU A 243 5.04 11.82 32.68
CA GLU A 243 6.15 11.90 33.64
C GLU A 243 5.70 11.59 35.08
N GLY A 244 6.63 11.03 35.84
CA GLY A 244 6.57 10.92 37.29
C GLY A 244 7.72 11.71 37.91
N ASP A 245 7.70 11.87 39.22
CA ASP A 245 8.79 12.51 39.95
C ASP A 245 9.10 11.77 41.27
N ALA A 246 9.84 12.42 42.17
CA ALA A 246 10.25 11.84 43.45
C ALA A 246 9.08 11.48 44.39
N TYR A 247 7.87 12.00 44.17
CA TYR A 247 6.71 11.78 45.05
C TYR A 247 5.63 10.88 44.45
N GLY A 248 5.63 10.62 43.13
CA GLY A 248 4.61 9.80 42.49
C GLY A 248 4.85 9.52 41.01
N ALA A 249 4.10 8.57 40.49
CA ALA A 249 4.11 8.15 39.10
C ALA A 249 2.73 8.40 38.47
N THR A 250 2.67 8.64 37.17
CA THR A 250 1.43 8.94 36.42
C THR A 250 0.91 7.69 35.73
N ASP A 251 -0.41 7.49 35.72
CA ASP A 251 -1.07 6.48 34.91
C ASP A 251 -1.89 7.17 33.80
N ALA A 252 -1.41 7.10 32.56
CA ALA A 252 -2.01 7.78 31.41
C ALA A 252 -2.84 6.82 30.54
N ASP A 253 -4.06 7.24 30.17
CA ASP A 253 -4.88 6.61 29.13
C ASP A 253 -5.03 7.56 27.93
N ILE A 254 -4.48 7.17 26.78
CA ILE A 254 -4.31 8.02 25.60
C ILE A 254 -4.99 7.38 24.40
N HIS A 255 -5.91 8.09 23.76
CA HIS A 255 -6.58 7.66 22.52
C HIS A 255 -6.24 8.61 21.38
N VAL A 256 -5.65 8.07 20.31
CA VAL A 256 -5.26 8.80 19.09
C VAL A 256 -6.11 8.28 17.93
N LEU A 257 -7.16 9.02 17.59
CA LEU A 257 -8.27 8.52 16.78
C LEU A 257 -8.44 9.30 15.47
N ASN A 258 -8.92 8.60 14.44
CA ASN A 258 -9.51 9.15 13.22
C ASN A 258 -8.65 10.21 12.53
N GLY A 259 -7.41 9.87 12.18
CA GLY A 259 -6.50 10.76 11.47
C GLY A 259 -5.81 11.79 12.37
N SER A 260 -5.82 11.59 13.68
CA SER A 260 -5.03 12.41 14.59
C SER A 260 -3.53 12.25 14.31
N THR A 261 -2.76 13.31 14.52
CA THR A 261 -1.32 13.34 14.26
C THR A 261 -0.56 13.89 15.46
N LEU A 262 0.65 13.38 15.67
CA LEU A 262 1.55 13.76 16.74
C LEU A 262 2.89 14.18 16.12
N SER A 263 3.46 15.28 16.58
CA SER A 263 4.79 15.74 16.16
C SER A 263 5.60 16.22 17.35
N GLY A 264 6.74 15.58 17.61
CA GLY A 264 7.74 16.03 18.56
C GLY A 264 8.97 16.54 17.83
N GLY A 265 9.41 17.75 18.14
CA GLY A 265 10.60 18.36 17.54
C GLY A 265 11.89 17.62 17.90
N ASN A 266 11.88 16.83 18.98
CA ASN A 266 12.98 15.93 19.32
C ASN A 266 12.90 14.55 18.64
N GLY A 267 11.89 14.32 17.79
CA GLY A 267 11.64 13.06 17.09
C GLY A 267 10.72 12.09 17.82
N ASN A 268 10.37 12.34 19.08
CA ASN A 268 9.56 11.43 19.90
C ASN A 268 8.09 11.87 19.91
N ILE A 269 7.18 10.93 19.61
CA ILE A 269 5.73 11.18 19.75
C ILE A 269 5.22 10.86 21.15
N LEU A 270 5.93 10.00 21.89
CA LEU A 270 5.61 9.64 23.26
C LEU A 270 6.89 9.37 24.05
N GLU A 271 7.03 10.06 25.18
CA GLU A 271 8.02 9.76 26.21
C GLU A 271 7.32 9.37 27.51
N VAL A 272 7.80 8.32 28.18
CA VAL A 272 7.28 7.88 29.49
C VAL A 272 8.43 7.76 30.49
N THR A 273 8.36 8.52 31.59
CA THR A 273 9.45 8.66 32.56
C THR A 273 9.00 8.59 34.01
N GLY A 274 9.94 8.46 34.95
CA GLY A 274 9.68 8.60 36.38
C GLY A 274 8.85 7.47 36.98
N GLY A 275 8.93 6.26 36.43
CA GLY A 275 8.15 5.11 36.88
C GLY A 275 6.69 5.13 36.44
N SER A 276 6.32 6.05 35.53
CA SER A 276 4.96 6.22 35.03
C SER A 276 4.53 5.13 34.05
N SER A 277 3.22 5.01 33.85
CA SER A 277 2.60 4.11 32.90
C SER A 277 1.77 4.87 31.84
N ALA A 278 1.83 4.43 30.59
CA ALA A 278 1.01 4.95 29.51
C ALA A 278 0.33 3.81 28.73
N ASN A 279 -0.99 3.89 28.59
CA ASN A 279 -1.77 3.04 27.68
C ASN A 279 -2.19 3.89 26.49
N MET A 280 -1.59 3.64 25.32
CA MET A 280 -1.88 4.37 24.09
C MET A 280 -2.62 3.47 23.09
N ASN A 281 -3.83 3.87 22.73
CA ASN A 281 -4.62 3.27 21.67
C ASN A 281 -4.61 4.17 20.44
N VAL A 282 -4.09 3.66 19.32
CA VAL A 282 -4.04 4.33 18.03
C VAL A 282 -5.06 3.69 17.10
N ASP A 283 -6.02 4.46 16.61
CA ASP A 283 -7.09 4.00 15.73
C ASP A 283 -7.19 4.88 14.49
N ARG A 284 -7.20 4.26 13.30
CA ARG A 284 -7.31 4.93 11.99
C ARG A 284 -6.40 6.16 11.86
N SER A 285 -5.17 6.08 12.36
CA SER A 285 -4.24 7.22 12.41
C SER A 285 -2.87 6.82 11.88
N LEU A 286 -2.15 7.80 11.30
CA LEU A 286 -0.81 7.63 10.73
C LEU A 286 0.17 8.46 11.55
N LEU A 287 1.05 7.79 12.28
CA LEU A 287 1.99 8.40 13.22
C LEU A 287 3.44 8.20 12.74
N VAL A 288 4.24 9.25 12.90
CA VAL A 288 5.67 9.25 12.57
C VAL A 288 6.44 9.83 13.76
N GLY A 289 7.37 9.04 14.28
CA GLY A 289 8.23 9.38 15.40
C GLY A 289 8.34 8.25 16.42
N ASP A 290 9.31 8.39 17.31
CA ASP A 290 9.71 7.33 18.22
C ASP A 290 8.85 7.30 19.49
N ILE A 291 8.81 6.13 20.13
CA ILE A 291 8.28 5.97 21.48
C ILE A 291 9.41 5.51 22.39
N VAL A 292 9.68 6.30 23.42
CA VAL A 292 10.80 6.09 24.33
C VAL A 292 10.30 5.95 25.76
N VAL A 293 10.64 4.83 26.39
CA VAL A 293 10.26 4.54 27.77
C VAL A 293 11.52 4.45 28.63
N GLU A 294 11.59 5.26 29.68
CA GLU A 294 12.66 5.22 30.66
C GLU A 294 12.62 3.90 31.46
N ASP A 295 13.78 3.39 31.84
CA ASP A 295 13.88 2.22 32.71
C ASP A 295 13.06 2.40 33.99
N GLY A 296 12.20 1.40 34.29
CA GLY A 296 11.27 1.44 35.43
C GLY A 296 9.90 2.05 35.10
N SER A 297 9.76 2.72 33.96
CA SER A 297 8.47 3.17 33.41
C SER A 297 7.87 2.11 32.47
N SER A 298 6.64 2.32 32.00
CA SER A 298 5.94 1.34 31.14
C SER A 298 5.06 2.02 30.09
N ALA A 299 5.11 1.55 28.85
CA ALA A 299 4.13 1.92 27.82
C ALA A 299 3.51 0.68 27.18
N LYS A 300 2.20 0.70 27.01
CA LYS A 300 1.44 -0.26 26.20
C LYS A 300 0.83 0.45 25.01
N VAL A 301 1.16 0.01 23.81
CA VAL A 301 0.69 0.63 22.56
C VAL A 301 -0.17 -0.36 21.79
N GLN A 302 -1.31 0.07 21.27
CA GLN A 302 -2.20 -0.75 20.44
C GLN A 302 -2.48 -0.04 19.11
N LEU A 303 -2.23 -0.71 17.99
CA LEU A 303 -2.49 -0.19 16.65
C LEU A 303 -3.72 -0.89 16.05
N ASN A 304 -4.79 -0.13 15.81
CA ASN A 304 -6.11 -0.63 15.42
C ASN A 304 -6.62 -0.07 14.10
N ASN A 305 -7.46 -0.86 13.42
CA ASN A 305 -8.29 -0.42 12.29
C ASN A 305 -7.52 0.29 11.16
N GLY A 306 -6.37 -0.26 10.75
CA GLY A 306 -5.58 0.31 9.65
C GLY A 306 -4.62 1.42 10.06
N SER A 307 -4.29 1.51 11.35
CA SER A 307 -3.30 2.47 11.85
C SER A 307 -1.90 2.15 11.36
N TRP A 308 -1.08 3.19 11.23
CA TRP A 308 0.32 3.06 10.82
C TRP A 308 1.22 3.82 11.79
N LEU A 309 2.26 3.18 12.29
CA LEU A 309 3.32 3.80 13.09
C LEU A 309 4.66 3.63 12.37
N THR A 310 5.39 4.71 12.16
CA THR A 310 6.78 4.69 11.67
C THR A 310 7.69 5.31 12.71
N GLY A 311 8.60 4.52 13.29
CA GLY A 311 9.45 4.98 14.39
C GLY A 311 10.10 3.84 15.15
N GLN A 312 11.13 4.19 15.93
CA GLN A 312 11.83 3.28 16.83
C GLN A 312 11.02 3.14 18.13
N LEU A 313 10.94 1.90 18.65
CA LEU A 313 10.36 1.64 19.97
C LEU A 313 11.48 1.23 20.93
N LYS A 314 11.60 1.96 22.04
CA LYS A 314 12.61 1.70 23.08
C LYS A 314 11.94 1.38 24.40
N ASN A 315 12.20 0.18 24.92
CA ASN A 315 11.68 -0.31 26.21
C ASN A 315 10.15 -0.28 26.33
N VAL A 316 9.44 -0.47 25.21
CA VAL A 316 7.97 -0.52 25.23
C VAL A 316 7.52 -1.84 25.87
N ALA A 317 6.68 -1.78 26.89
CA ALA A 317 6.29 -2.96 27.65
C ALA A 317 5.34 -3.89 26.86
N GLU A 318 4.48 -3.32 26.03
CA GLU A 318 3.61 -4.11 25.14
C GLU A 318 3.31 -3.35 23.85
N LEU A 319 3.40 -4.03 22.71
CA LEU A 319 2.85 -3.58 21.44
C LEU A 319 1.84 -4.60 20.92
N SER A 320 0.63 -4.15 20.61
CA SER A 320 -0.35 -4.93 19.84
C SER A 320 -0.49 -4.37 18.44
N VAL A 321 -0.22 -5.19 17.42
CA VAL A 321 -0.40 -4.83 16.00
C VAL A 321 -1.58 -5.63 15.43
N ASN A 322 -2.76 -5.01 15.42
CA ASN A 322 -4.01 -5.68 15.02
C ASN A 322 -4.25 -5.63 13.51
N THR A 323 -5.30 -6.30 13.06
CA THR A 323 -5.61 -6.51 11.64
C THR A 323 -5.58 -5.21 10.83
N ALA A 324 -4.90 -5.28 9.68
CA ALA A 324 -4.65 -4.16 8.76
C ALA A 324 -3.77 -3.02 9.29
N SER A 325 -3.34 -3.06 10.56
CA SER A 325 -2.42 -2.08 11.13
C SER A 325 -0.95 -2.45 10.87
N ASN A 326 -0.09 -1.44 10.89
CA ASN A 326 1.31 -1.58 10.53
C ASN A 326 2.22 -0.84 11.50
N TRP A 327 3.37 -1.43 11.79
CA TRP A 327 4.51 -0.74 12.40
C TRP A 327 5.72 -0.88 11.47
N MET A 328 6.37 0.23 11.14
CA MET A 328 7.63 0.28 10.40
C MET A 328 8.75 0.74 11.32
N LEU A 329 9.73 -0.12 11.52
CA LEU A 329 10.96 0.18 12.24
C LEU A 329 11.82 1.11 11.38
N VAL A 330 12.52 2.05 12.03
CA VAL A 330 13.51 2.94 11.40
C VAL A 330 14.90 2.80 12.05
N GLY A 331 15.07 1.74 12.83
CA GLY A 331 16.23 1.44 13.66
C GLY A 331 15.94 0.26 14.59
N ASP A 332 17.00 -0.29 15.19
CA ASP A 332 16.89 -1.40 16.13
C ASP A 332 15.90 -1.08 17.24
N SER A 333 14.95 -1.98 17.51
CA SER A 333 13.85 -1.69 18.44
C SER A 333 13.72 -2.78 19.50
N ASN A 334 13.23 -2.40 20.67
CA ASN A 334 12.98 -3.31 21.79
C ASN A 334 11.55 -3.15 22.31
N VAL A 335 10.83 -4.26 22.36
CA VAL A 335 9.47 -4.36 22.92
C VAL A 335 9.37 -5.60 23.79
N ASP A 336 8.96 -5.48 25.05
CA ASP A 336 8.85 -6.66 25.92
C ASP A 336 7.83 -7.68 25.37
N ALA A 337 6.55 -7.30 25.26
CA ALA A 337 5.51 -8.18 24.72
C ALA A 337 5.00 -7.69 23.36
N LEU A 338 5.25 -8.48 22.30
CA LEU A 338 4.70 -8.23 20.97
C LEU A 338 3.50 -9.16 20.70
N LYS A 339 2.31 -8.57 20.56
CA LYS A 339 1.05 -9.27 20.27
C LYS A 339 0.62 -8.99 18.84
N MET A 340 0.56 -10.03 18.02
CA MET A 340 0.15 -9.92 16.63
C MET A 340 -1.31 -10.32 16.46
N GLY A 341 -2.18 -9.37 16.11
CA GLY A 341 -3.61 -9.57 15.87
C GLY A 341 -3.99 -9.59 14.38
N GLY A 342 -3.10 -10.08 13.52
CA GLY A 342 -3.21 -10.08 12.06
C GLY A 342 -2.57 -8.87 11.37
N GLY A 343 -1.83 -8.03 12.10
CA GLY A 343 -1.12 -6.87 11.55
C GLY A 343 0.23 -7.20 10.92
N THR A 344 0.96 -6.16 10.53
CA THR A 344 2.27 -6.28 9.86
C THR A 344 3.35 -5.44 10.53
N VAL A 345 4.52 -6.02 10.71
CA VAL A 345 5.73 -5.32 11.15
C VAL A 345 6.70 -5.27 9.98
N HIS A 346 7.15 -4.07 9.61
CA HIS A 346 8.11 -3.84 8.52
C HIS A 346 9.46 -3.45 9.11
N PHE A 347 10.51 -4.15 8.72
CA PHE A 347 11.87 -3.81 9.12
C PHE A 347 12.47 -2.84 8.11
N GLY A 348 12.48 -1.54 8.44
CA GLY A 348 13.17 -0.54 7.62
C GLY A 348 12.68 -0.41 6.18
N GLY A 349 13.49 0.27 5.38
CA GLY A 349 13.41 0.27 3.93
C GLY A 349 14.38 -0.72 3.27
N PRO A 350 14.35 -0.81 1.94
CA PRO A 350 15.33 -1.62 1.19
C PRO A 350 16.77 -1.19 1.52
N ASP A 351 17.67 -2.18 1.63
CA ASP A 351 19.09 -2.01 1.97
C ASP A 351 19.38 -1.52 3.41
N GLU A 352 18.35 -1.41 4.25
CA GLU A 352 18.48 -1.24 5.70
C GLU A 352 18.31 -2.61 6.38
N PHE A 353 19.08 -2.86 7.44
CA PHE A 353 19.01 -4.11 8.19
C PHE A 353 18.96 -3.80 9.68
N TYR A 354 17.84 -4.14 10.32
CA TYR A 354 17.55 -3.87 11.72
C TYR A 354 17.25 -5.14 12.51
N GLN A 355 17.47 -5.03 13.82
CA GLN A 355 17.09 -6.04 14.79
C GLN A 355 15.85 -5.59 15.58
N LEU A 356 14.91 -6.52 15.75
CA LEU A 356 13.79 -6.38 16.68
C LEU A 356 13.96 -7.37 17.82
N ASP A 357 14.22 -6.85 19.01
CA ASP A 357 14.32 -7.61 20.24
C ASP A 357 12.98 -7.61 20.98
N VAL A 358 12.45 -8.80 21.27
CA VAL A 358 11.24 -8.96 22.07
C VAL A 358 11.37 -10.03 23.15
N LYS A 359 10.77 -9.82 24.33
CA LYS A 359 10.79 -10.84 25.40
C LYS A 359 9.75 -11.94 25.15
N SER A 360 8.62 -11.60 24.55
CA SER A 360 7.59 -12.56 24.17
C SER A 360 6.88 -12.16 22.88
N LEU A 361 6.50 -13.17 22.09
CA LEU A 361 5.74 -13.02 20.86
C LEU A 361 4.51 -13.93 20.91
N GLU A 362 3.33 -13.41 20.60
CA GLU A 362 2.10 -14.22 20.50
C GLU A 362 1.19 -13.79 19.35
N GLY A 363 0.25 -14.66 18.98
CA GLY A 363 -0.79 -14.38 18.00
C GLY A 363 -0.43 -14.77 16.57
N ASN A 364 -0.85 -13.97 15.60
CA ASN A 364 -0.58 -14.19 14.18
C ASN A 364 -0.33 -12.87 13.45
N GLY A 365 0.72 -12.80 12.64
CA GLY A 365 1.07 -11.58 11.92
C GLY A 365 2.09 -11.82 10.82
N THR A 366 2.39 -10.76 10.06
CA THR A 366 3.44 -10.81 9.02
C THR A 366 4.60 -9.91 9.41
N PHE A 367 5.82 -10.43 9.28
CA PHE A 367 7.06 -9.66 9.36
C PHE A 367 7.61 -9.49 7.95
N VAL A 368 7.72 -8.25 7.49
CA VAL A 368 8.35 -7.90 6.20
C VAL A 368 9.81 -7.59 6.48
N MET A 369 10.69 -8.39 5.87
CA MET A 369 12.12 -8.39 6.18
C MET A 369 12.94 -8.35 4.90
N HIS A 370 14.07 -7.68 4.97
CA HIS A 370 15.06 -7.52 3.92
C HIS A 370 16.25 -8.45 4.18
N THR A 371 16.75 -9.03 3.11
CA THR A 371 17.95 -9.87 3.13
C THR A 371 18.77 -9.60 1.88
N ASP A 372 20.02 -9.21 2.06
CA ASP A 372 21.00 -9.24 0.99
C ASP A 372 21.67 -10.61 0.97
N PHE A 373 21.23 -11.43 0.02
CA PHE A 373 21.71 -12.80 -0.18
C PHE A 373 23.17 -12.89 -0.67
N SER A 374 23.75 -11.77 -1.10
CA SER A 374 25.15 -11.71 -1.52
C SER A 374 26.08 -11.49 -0.34
N THR A 375 25.71 -10.59 0.58
CA THR A 375 26.52 -10.22 1.76
C THR A 375 26.11 -10.96 3.04
N HIS A 376 24.95 -11.63 3.04
CA HIS A 376 24.31 -12.26 4.21
C HIS A 376 23.84 -11.27 5.28
N GLN A 377 23.75 -9.99 4.93
CA GLN A 377 23.07 -9.02 5.78
C GLN A 377 21.57 -9.28 5.71
N THR A 378 20.91 -9.30 6.87
CA THR A 378 19.49 -9.57 6.99
C THR A 378 18.94 -8.86 8.20
N ASP A 379 17.67 -8.49 8.12
CA ASP A 379 16.89 -8.19 9.30
C ASP A 379 16.80 -9.41 10.21
N PHE A 380 16.60 -9.15 11.49
CA PHE A 380 16.58 -10.20 12.49
C PHE A 380 15.50 -9.98 13.55
N LEU A 381 14.61 -10.97 13.71
CA LEU A 381 13.66 -11.03 14.81
C LEU A 381 14.21 -11.90 15.93
N ASN A 382 14.51 -11.29 17.07
CA ASN A 382 15.02 -11.97 18.25
C ASN A 382 13.95 -12.03 19.34
N VAL A 383 13.33 -13.19 19.55
CA VAL A 383 12.42 -13.43 20.67
C VAL A 383 13.22 -14.04 21.83
N GLU A 384 13.64 -13.24 22.80
CA GLU A 384 14.48 -13.70 23.93
C GLU A 384 13.81 -14.79 24.77
N GLY A 385 12.48 -14.74 24.89
CA GLY A 385 11.69 -15.67 25.70
C GLY A 385 10.76 -16.55 24.86
N LYS A 386 9.50 -16.63 25.27
CA LYS A 386 8.52 -17.55 24.68
C LYS A 386 7.90 -16.93 23.42
N ALA A 387 7.89 -17.70 22.33
CA ALA A 387 7.12 -17.39 21.13
C ALA A 387 5.98 -18.38 20.93
N GLU A 388 4.77 -17.88 20.69
CA GLU A 388 3.56 -18.66 20.41
C GLU A 388 2.83 -18.18 19.15
N GLY A 389 2.01 -19.05 18.58
CA GLY A 389 1.14 -18.73 17.44
C GLY A 389 1.76 -18.96 16.06
N ASN A 390 1.14 -18.41 15.02
CA ASN A 390 1.52 -18.64 13.62
C ASN A 390 1.87 -17.32 12.93
N HIS A 391 3.11 -17.17 12.52
CA HIS A 391 3.62 -15.94 11.93
C HIS A 391 4.13 -16.20 10.52
N SER A 392 4.02 -15.20 9.66
CA SER A 392 4.53 -15.26 8.28
C SER A 392 5.68 -14.29 8.10
N LEU A 393 6.67 -14.70 7.30
CA LEU A 393 7.80 -13.89 6.88
C LEU A 393 7.63 -13.56 5.40
N LEU A 394 7.59 -12.28 5.07
CA LEU A 394 7.67 -11.80 3.69
C LEU A 394 9.10 -11.33 3.46
N LEU A 395 9.85 -12.09 2.68
CA LEU A 395 11.22 -11.75 2.31
C LEU A 395 11.27 -11.24 0.88
N ASP A 396 12.14 -10.27 0.63
CA ASP A 396 12.39 -9.74 -0.70
C ASP A 396 12.89 -10.83 -1.67
N ALA A 397 12.34 -10.79 -2.88
CA ALA A 397 12.83 -11.60 -3.99
C ALA A 397 13.96 -10.89 -4.74
N THR A 398 14.92 -11.65 -5.27
CA THR A 398 16.04 -11.09 -6.04
C THR A 398 16.37 -11.90 -7.29
N GLY A 399 16.87 -11.23 -8.32
CA GLY A 399 17.42 -11.87 -9.52
C GLY A 399 18.87 -12.35 -9.36
N SER A 400 19.54 -11.96 -8.29
CA SER A 400 20.92 -12.38 -7.97
C SER A 400 20.96 -13.79 -7.37
N GLU A 401 22.03 -14.53 -7.66
CA GLU A 401 22.25 -15.86 -7.09
C GLU A 401 22.61 -15.80 -5.60
N LEU A 402 22.26 -16.85 -4.86
CA LEU A 402 22.68 -17.04 -3.48
C LEU A 402 24.21 -17.23 -3.41
N ALA A 403 24.92 -16.37 -2.70
CA ALA A 403 26.39 -16.32 -2.79
C ALA A 403 27.15 -17.47 -2.09
N SER A 404 26.67 -18.01 -0.96
CA SER A 404 27.51 -18.92 -0.13
C SER A 404 26.93 -20.31 0.20
N GLY A 405 25.68 -20.61 -0.18
CA GLY A 405 25.04 -21.89 0.16
C GLY A 405 24.94 -22.18 1.68
N GLN A 406 25.26 -21.21 2.54
CA GLN A 406 25.03 -21.29 3.98
C GLN A 406 23.61 -20.84 4.31
N PRO A 407 22.98 -21.43 5.34
CA PRO A 407 21.69 -20.95 5.83
C PRO A 407 21.80 -19.53 6.40
N ILE A 408 20.79 -18.70 6.17
CA ILE A 408 20.68 -17.34 6.74
C ILE A 408 19.67 -17.37 7.88
N LYS A 409 20.09 -17.02 9.09
CA LYS A 409 19.22 -16.97 10.26
C LYS A 409 18.41 -15.67 10.25
N VAL A 410 17.09 -15.80 10.27
CA VAL A 410 16.15 -14.66 10.22
C VAL A 410 15.33 -14.51 11.49
N VAL A 411 15.13 -15.60 12.25
CA VAL A 411 14.43 -15.57 13.54
C VAL A 411 15.15 -16.42 14.58
N HIS A 412 15.17 -15.95 15.83
CA HIS A 412 15.47 -16.75 17.02
C HIS A 412 14.30 -16.70 17.99
N THR A 413 14.06 -17.81 18.70
CA THR A 413 13.22 -17.82 19.90
C THR A 413 13.94 -18.45 21.10
N GLY A 414 13.67 -17.96 22.30
CA GLY A 414 14.12 -18.57 23.56
C GLY A 414 13.34 -19.83 23.94
N GLY A 415 12.19 -20.06 23.30
CA GLY A 415 11.35 -21.24 23.46
C GLY A 415 9.93 -21.02 22.91
N GLY A 416 9.00 -21.87 23.31
CA GLY A 416 7.60 -21.82 22.89
C GLY A 416 7.27 -22.67 21.66
N ASP A 417 6.03 -22.57 21.20
CA ASP A 417 5.44 -23.41 20.14
C ASP A 417 5.15 -22.64 18.84
N ALA A 418 5.65 -21.41 18.70
CA ALA A 418 5.49 -20.62 17.49
C ALA A 418 5.91 -21.38 16.22
N HIS A 419 5.16 -21.10 15.15
CA HIS A 419 5.47 -21.53 13.80
C HIS A 419 5.67 -20.31 12.90
N PHE A 420 6.77 -20.30 12.14
CA PHE A 420 7.04 -19.31 11.11
C PHE A 420 7.04 -19.98 9.74
N SER A 421 6.44 -19.32 8.76
CA SER A 421 6.41 -19.74 7.36
C SER A 421 6.74 -18.56 6.42
N LEU A 422 7.23 -18.85 5.22
CA LEU A 422 7.35 -17.82 4.18
C LEU A 422 5.97 -17.56 3.55
N VAL A 423 5.70 -16.30 3.21
CA VAL A 423 4.53 -15.95 2.41
C VAL A 423 4.63 -16.65 1.04
N GLY A 424 3.74 -17.61 0.80
CA GLY A 424 3.75 -18.43 -0.42
C GLY A 424 4.82 -19.53 -0.44
N ASP A 425 5.22 -20.03 0.74
CA ASP A 425 6.09 -21.18 1.02
C ASP A 425 7.57 -21.06 0.65
N THR A 426 7.89 -20.24 -0.36
CA THR A 426 9.26 -20.03 -0.83
C THR A 426 9.56 -18.59 -1.21
N VAL A 427 10.83 -18.20 -1.10
CA VAL A 427 11.38 -16.94 -1.63
C VAL A 427 12.16 -17.19 -2.93
N ASP A 428 11.97 -16.32 -3.92
CA ASP A 428 12.65 -16.35 -5.22
C ASP A 428 14.04 -15.71 -5.10
N ILE A 429 15.11 -16.49 -5.33
CA ILE A 429 16.50 -16.01 -5.29
C ILE A 429 17.24 -16.55 -6.53
N GLY A 430 17.56 -15.66 -7.46
CA GLY A 430 18.24 -16.01 -8.70
C GLY A 430 17.45 -17.03 -9.52
N ALA A 431 18.11 -18.11 -9.94
CA ALA A 431 17.48 -19.16 -10.72
C ALA A 431 16.49 -20.06 -9.94
N TYR A 432 16.51 -20.03 -8.61
CA TYR A 432 15.84 -21.01 -7.76
C TYR A 432 14.94 -20.40 -6.69
N ALA A 433 14.05 -21.22 -6.15
CA ALA A 433 13.22 -20.88 -5.00
C ALA A 433 13.73 -21.63 -3.75
N TYR A 434 13.67 -20.97 -2.60
CA TYR A 434 14.22 -21.46 -1.33
C TYR A 434 13.17 -21.39 -0.22
N GLY A 435 13.25 -22.32 0.73
CA GLY A 435 12.28 -22.46 1.82
C GLY A 435 12.82 -22.00 3.17
N LEU A 436 11.96 -22.02 4.18
CA LEU A 436 12.35 -21.82 5.58
C LEU A 436 12.52 -23.18 6.28
N GLN A 437 13.55 -23.32 7.09
CA GLN A 437 13.80 -24.49 7.94
C GLN A 437 13.92 -24.05 9.40
N LYS A 438 13.28 -24.81 10.29
CA LYS A 438 13.49 -24.69 11.73
C LYS A 438 14.66 -25.57 12.17
N ASP A 439 15.61 -25.01 12.90
CA ASP A 439 16.72 -25.73 13.55
C ASP A 439 16.76 -25.36 15.04
N GLY A 440 16.36 -26.30 15.90
CA GLY A 440 16.16 -26.01 17.32
C GLY A 440 15.11 -24.91 17.54
N THR A 441 15.56 -23.75 18.02
CA THR A 441 14.75 -22.55 18.22
C THR A 441 15.07 -21.43 17.23
N ASP A 442 15.76 -21.75 16.15
CA ASP A 442 16.10 -20.82 15.07
C ASP A 442 15.31 -21.13 13.80
N TRP A 443 15.00 -20.09 13.02
CA TRP A 443 14.49 -20.23 11.67
C TRP A 443 15.51 -19.68 10.70
N LEU A 444 15.88 -20.54 9.76
CA LEU A 444 16.94 -20.35 8.79
C LEU A 444 16.33 -20.44 7.39
N LEU A 445 16.80 -19.59 6.48
CA LEU A 445 16.59 -19.82 5.06
C LEU A 445 17.43 -21.03 4.62
N ASP A 446 16.72 -22.05 4.17
CA ASP A 446 17.28 -23.33 3.74
C ASP A 446 17.89 -23.17 2.34
N PRO A 447 19.23 -23.33 2.17
CA PRO A 447 19.88 -23.23 0.88
C PRO A 447 19.54 -24.41 -0.05
N THR A 448 18.73 -25.37 0.40
CA THR A 448 18.21 -26.45 -0.44
C THR A 448 17.15 -25.93 -1.41
N ARG A 449 17.45 -26.07 -2.72
CA ARG A 449 16.57 -25.64 -3.81
C ARG A 449 15.21 -26.35 -3.74
N ARG A 450 14.12 -25.58 -3.77
CA ARG A 450 12.72 -26.06 -3.79
C ARG A 450 12.06 -26.01 -5.17
N GLY A 451 12.84 -25.73 -6.20
CA GLY A 451 12.38 -25.56 -7.57
C GLY A 451 13.05 -24.36 -8.22
N THR A 452 12.63 -24.03 -9.44
CA THR A 452 13.02 -22.80 -10.13
C THR A 452 12.26 -21.60 -9.55
N SER A 453 12.90 -20.43 -9.51
CA SER A 453 12.22 -19.19 -9.13
C SER A 453 11.13 -18.84 -10.14
N THR A 454 10.16 -18.01 -9.73
CA THR A 454 9.10 -17.56 -10.67
C THR A 454 9.70 -16.82 -11.88
N SER A 455 10.80 -16.09 -11.67
CA SER A 455 11.56 -15.41 -12.73
C SER A 455 12.19 -16.41 -13.69
N ALA A 456 12.91 -17.43 -13.19
CA ALA A 456 13.51 -18.46 -14.01
C ALA A 456 12.46 -19.27 -14.78
N HIS A 457 11.35 -19.64 -14.13
CA HIS A 457 10.22 -20.30 -14.77
C HIS A 457 9.70 -19.52 -15.98
N SER A 458 9.50 -18.22 -15.80
CA SER A 458 8.99 -17.32 -16.84
C SER A 458 9.97 -17.15 -18.00
N VAL A 459 11.27 -17.04 -17.70
CA VAL A 459 12.34 -17.01 -18.70
C VAL A 459 12.36 -18.29 -19.54
N LEU A 460 12.29 -19.46 -18.87
CA LEU A 460 12.29 -20.76 -19.54
C LEU A 460 11.07 -20.93 -20.44
N ALA A 461 9.88 -20.55 -19.96
CA ALA A 461 8.65 -20.62 -20.74
C ALA A 461 8.70 -19.70 -21.98
N LEU A 462 9.20 -18.46 -21.82
CA LEU A 462 9.28 -17.51 -22.93
C LEU A 462 10.24 -17.99 -24.04
N PHE A 463 11.43 -18.48 -23.69
CA PHE A 463 12.35 -19.08 -24.68
C PHE A 463 11.81 -20.36 -25.33
N ASN A 464 10.91 -21.07 -24.64
CA ASN A 464 10.31 -22.29 -25.16
C ASN A 464 9.02 -22.06 -25.97
N SER A 465 8.60 -20.79 -26.15
CA SER A 465 7.35 -20.42 -26.82
C SER A 465 7.46 -20.26 -28.34
N ALA A 466 8.68 -20.00 -28.84
CA ALA A 466 8.88 -19.74 -30.26
C ALA A 466 8.46 -20.94 -31.15
N PRO A 467 8.77 -22.21 -30.83
CA PRO A 467 8.32 -23.35 -31.64
C PRO A 467 6.79 -23.43 -31.76
N THR A 468 6.04 -23.29 -30.66
CA THR A 468 4.56 -23.35 -30.68
C THR A 468 3.93 -22.16 -31.40
N VAL A 469 4.52 -20.96 -31.29
CA VAL A 469 4.13 -19.81 -32.14
C VAL A 469 4.28 -20.14 -33.63
N LEU A 470 5.40 -20.75 -34.02
CA LEU A 470 5.69 -21.10 -35.41
C LEU A 470 4.84 -22.27 -35.92
N TYR A 471 4.45 -23.23 -35.06
CA TYR A 471 3.51 -24.30 -35.40
C TYR A 471 2.14 -23.74 -35.75
N GLY A 472 1.59 -22.84 -34.92
CA GLY A 472 0.27 -22.27 -35.17
C GLY A 472 0.20 -21.35 -36.40
N GLU A 473 1.32 -20.70 -36.73
CA GLU A 473 1.46 -19.96 -38.00
C GLU A 473 1.61 -20.86 -39.23
N SER A 474 2.11 -22.09 -39.03
CA SER A 474 2.26 -23.06 -40.11
C SER A 474 0.90 -23.67 -40.44
N SER A 475 0.71 -24.11 -41.67
CA SER A 475 -0.48 -24.87 -42.09
C SER A 475 -0.17 -25.72 -43.30
N LEU A 476 -0.82 -26.89 -43.33
CA LEU A 476 -0.90 -27.72 -44.53
C LEU A 476 -1.51 -26.92 -45.69
N LEU A 477 -1.20 -27.31 -46.93
CA LEU A 477 -1.70 -26.68 -48.15
C LEU A 477 -3.21 -26.37 -48.07
N ARG A 478 -3.99 -27.41 -47.71
CA ARG A 478 -5.46 -27.37 -47.62
C ARG A 478 -6.00 -26.45 -46.51
N THR A 479 -5.28 -26.32 -45.40
CA THR A 479 -5.65 -25.39 -44.31
C THR A 479 -5.17 -23.97 -44.60
N ARG A 480 -4.13 -23.81 -45.45
CA ARG A 480 -3.64 -22.50 -45.90
C ARG A 480 -4.55 -21.86 -46.95
N MET A 481 -4.84 -22.60 -48.03
CA MET A 481 -5.44 -22.05 -49.25
C MET A 481 -6.78 -22.70 -49.65
N GLY A 482 -7.27 -23.66 -48.87
CA GLY A 482 -8.50 -24.39 -49.19
C GLY A 482 -8.28 -25.48 -50.25
N GLU A 483 -9.32 -25.80 -51.02
CA GLU A 483 -9.24 -26.76 -52.13
C GLU A 483 -8.92 -26.04 -53.45
N LEU A 484 -7.64 -26.05 -53.85
CA LEU A 484 -7.17 -25.40 -55.08
C LEU A 484 -7.70 -26.09 -56.36
N ARG A 485 -8.09 -27.36 -56.28
CA ARG A 485 -8.61 -28.10 -57.43
C ARG A 485 -10.01 -27.62 -57.85
N PHE A 486 -10.65 -26.73 -57.08
CA PHE A 486 -11.86 -26.05 -57.51
C PHE A 486 -11.64 -25.05 -58.67
N SER A 487 -10.39 -24.71 -59.02
CA SER A 487 -9.99 -23.91 -60.21
C SER A 487 -8.91 -24.60 -61.05
N ASP A 488 -8.75 -25.91 -60.93
CA ASP A 488 -7.67 -26.67 -61.59
C ASP A 488 -6.25 -26.13 -61.31
N GLY A 489 -6.07 -25.29 -60.29
CA GLY A 489 -4.79 -24.64 -59.97
C GLY A 489 -4.24 -23.67 -61.04
N LYS A 490 -5.08 -23.18 -61.97
CA LYS A 490 -4.64 -22.44 -63.17
C LYS A 490 -4.93 -20.92 -63.16
N ASP A 491 -5.53 -20.41 -62.10
CA ASP A 491 -5.89 -19.00 -61.97
C ASP A 491 -4.91 -18.25 -61.07
N ASN A 492 -4.78 -16.93 -61.25
CA ASN A 492 -4.11 -16.08 -60.27
C ASN A 492 -4.99 -16.00 -59.02
N GLY A 493 -4.37 -16.05 -57.84
CA GLY A 493 -5.09 -16.06 -56.58
C GLY A 493 -4.69 -14.94 -55.64
N LEU A 494 -5.69 -14.35 -54.98
CA LEU A 494 -5.52 -13.65 -53.71
C LEU A 494 -6.21 -14.45 -52.61
N TRP A 495 -5.54 -14.67 -51.48
CA TRP A 495 -6.13 -15.39 -50.37
C TRP A 495 -5.81 -14.77 -49.01
N MET A 496 -6.67 -15.06 -48.05
CA MET A 496 -6.53 -14.68 -46.65
C MET A 496 -6.87 -15.88 -45.78
N ARG A 497 -6.13 -16.05 -44.69
CA ARG A 497 -6.41 -16.99 -43.60
C ARG A 497 -6.40 -16.24 -42.27
N SER A 498 -7.42 -16.43 -41.46
CA SER A 498 -7.40 -16.07 -40.04
C SER A 498 -7.40 -17.34 -39.21
N TYR A 499 -6.68 -17.34 -38.09
CA TYR A 499 -6.56 -18.53 -37.25
C TYR A 499 -6.42 -18.17 -35.77
N GLY A 500 -6.79 -19.11 -34.93
CA GLY A 500 -6.54 -19.07 -33.50
C GLY A 500 -6.29 -20.47 -32.96
N ASN A 501 -5.44 -20.61 -31.97
CA ASN A 501 -5.16 -21.89 -31.33
C ASN A 501 -4.77 -21.71 -29.86
N LYS A 502 -4.89 -22.80 -29.10
CA LYS A 502 -4.31 -22.90 -27.76
C LYS A 502 -3.35 -24.08 -27.70
N TYR A 503 -2.15 -23.85 -27.21
CA TYR A 503 -1.21 -24.90 -26.84
C TYR A 503 -1.06 -24.98 -25.32
N GLU A 504 -1.03 -26.20 -24.80
CA GLU A 504 -0.69 -26.50 -23.40
C GLU A 504 0.62 -27.27 -23.40
N VAL A 505 1.67 -26.64 -22.87
CA VAL A 505 3.01 -27.24 -22.76
C VAL A 505 3.22 -27.74 -21.34
N ALA A 506 3.44 -29.04 -21.21
CA ALA A 506 3.62 -29.69 -19.93
C ALA A 506 4.89 -29.20 -19.22
N ALA A 507 4.83 -29.09 -17.90
CA ALA A 507 6.00 -28.78 -17.10
C ALA A 507 7.05 -29.90 -17.24
N ASN A 508 8.30 -29.49 -17.52
CA ASN A 508 9.45 -30.38 -17.42
C ASN A 508 9.96 -30.42 -15.97
N LYS A 509 11.07 -31.14 -15.72
CA LYS A 509 11.70 -31.22 -14.40
C LYS A 509 12.09 -29.86 -13.77
N ASN A 510 12.15 -28.79 -14.59
CA ASN A 510 12.48 -27.44 -14.17
C ASN A 510 11.22 -26.56 -14.00
N GLY A 511 10.02 -27.16 -14.06
CA GLY A 511 8.75 -26.50 -13.81
C GLY A 511 8.15 -25.73 -14.99
N ALA A 512 8.86 -25.55 -16.11
CA ALA A 512 8.59 -24.57 -17.19
C ALA A 512 7.33 -24.81 -18.08
N GLY A 513 6.25 -25.36 -17.53
CA GLY A 513 4.98 -25.52 -18.24
C GLY A 513 4.24 -24.20 -18.41
N TYR A 514 3.47 -24.07 -19.49
CA TYR A 514 2.72 -22.86 -19.80
C TYR A 514 1.50 -23.16 -20.69
N ALA A 515 0.52 -22.25 -20.66
CA ALA A 515 -0.57 -22.22 -21.61
C ALA A 515 -0.38 -21.03 -22.56
N GLN A 516 -0.43 -21.28 -23.86
CA GLN A 516 -0.29 -20.27 -24.91
C GLN A 516 -1.59 -20.16 -25.69
N THR A 517 -2.16 -18.97 -25.81
CA THR A 517 -3.28 -18.69 -26.72
C THR A 517 -2.80 -17.78 -27.82
N GLN A 518 -2.87 -18.25 -29.06
CA GLN A 518 -2.43 -17.52 -30.24
C GLN A 518 -3.61 -17.13 -31.12
N LYS A 519 -3.51 -15.96 -31.73
CA LYS A 519 -4.38 -15.51 -32.83
C LYS A 519 -3.56 -14.80 -33.88
N GLY A 520 -3.96 -14.92 -35.15
CA GLY A 520 -3.26 -14.26 -36.23
C GLY A 520 -4.01 -14.31 -37.55
N PHE A 521 -3.38 -13.69 -38.55
CA PHE A 521 -3.84 -13.74 -39.93
C PHE A 521 -2.66 -13.79 -40.89
N THR A 522 -2.90 -14.40 -42.05
CA THR A 522 -1.99 -14.44 -43.19
C THR A 522 -2.75 -13.97 -44.42
N ILE A 523 -2.08 -13.20 -45.27
CA ILE A 523 -2.53 -12.86 -46.61
C ILE A 523 -1.50 -13.36 -47.62
N GLY A 524 -1.94 -13.76 -48.80
CA GLY A 524 -1.04 -14.20 -49.86
C GLY A 524 -1.58 -13.99 -51.26
N ALA A 525 -0.66 -14.07 -52.21
CA ALA A 525 -0.92 -13.93 -53.63
C ALA A 525 -0.07 -14.94 -54.41
N ASP A 526 -0.67 -15.58 -55.41
CA ASP A 526 -0.01 -16.57 -56.27
C ASP A 526 -0.44 -16.47 -57.73
N ALA A 527 0.42 -17.01 -58.60
CA ALA A 527 0.17 -17.15 -60.03
C ALA A 527 0.70 -18.48 -60.55
N PRO A 528 0.05 -19.10 -61.55
CA PRO A 528 0.53 -20.31 -62.18
C PRO A 528 1.83 -20.03 -62.94
N LEU A 529 2.77 -20.98 -62.89
CA LEU A 529 4.00 -20.91 -63.66
C LEU A 529 3.78 -21.52 -65.04
N SER A 530 3.80 -20.67 -66.07
CA SER A 530 3.59 -21.05 -67.47
C SER A 530 4.75 -21.83 -68.11
N SER A 531 5.80 -22.15 -67.35
CA SER A 531 6.99 -22.87 -67.81
C SER A 531 6.97 -24.31 -67.27
N GLY A 532 7.28 -25.32 -68.10
CA GLY A 532 7.26 -26.74 -67.69
C GLY A 532 5.96 -27.44 -68.07
N ASP A 533 5.41 -28.28 -67.17
CA ASP A 533 4.14 -28.99 -67.32
C ASP A 533 2.90 -28.11 -67.04
N GLY A 534 3.09 -26.87 -66.60
CA GLY A 534 2.03 -25.91 -66.29
C GLY A 534 1.25 -26.24 -65.01
N GLN A 535 1.78 -27.13 -64.17
CA GLN A 535 1.12 -27.63 -62.96
C GLN A 535 1.59 -26.95 -61.66
N TRP A 536 2.50 -25.98 -61.77
CA TRP A 536 3.07 -25.26 -60.63
C TRP A 536 2.35 -23.94 -60.37
N LEU A 537 2.08 -23.67 -59.10
CA LEU A 537 1.58 -22.41 -58.55
C LEU A 537 2.66 -21.84 -57.62
N ALA A 538 3.06 -20.59 -57.82
CA ALA A 538 4.05 -19.94 -56.95
C ALA A 538 3.51 -18.63 -56.39
N GLY A 539 3.82 -18.34 -55.13
CA GLY A 539 3.30 -17.17 -54.46
C GLY A 539 4.12 -16.66 -53.28
N VAL A 540 3.66 -15.54 -52.75
CA VAL A 540 4.20 -14.87 -51.57
C VAL A 540 3.12 -14.67 -50.53
N MET A 541 3.50 -14.63 -49.26
CA MET A 541 2.59 -14.42 -48.15
C MET A 541 3.20 -13.53 -47.07
N ALA A 542 2.36 -12.78 -46.37
CA ALA A 542 2.73 -12.00 -45.20
C ALA A 542 1.69 -12.20 -44.09
N GLY A 543 2.09 -12.09 -42.84
CA GLY A 543 1.15 -12.22 -41.74
C GLY A 543 1.66 -11.73 -40.40
N HIS A 544 0.74 -11.74 -39.44
CA HIS A 544 0.97 -11.31 -38.07
C HIS A 544 0.27 -12.25 -37.10
N SER A 545 0.92 -12.52 -35.98
CA SER A 545 0.34 -13.27 -34.87
C SER A 545 0.69 -12.66 -33.52
N THR A 546 -0.23 -12.78 -32.56
CA THR A 546 -0.02 -12.45 -31.15
C THR A 546 -0.31 -13.69 -30.32
N SER A 547 0.58 -14.01 -29.40
CA SER A 547 0.48 -15.14 -28.48
C SER A 547 0.59 -14.68 -27.04
N ASP A 548 -0.44 -14.93 -26.25
CA ASP A 548 -0.46 -14.67 -24.81
C ASP A 548 -0.06 -15.94 -24.05
N LEU A 549 0.90 -15.82 -23.13
CA LEU A 549 1.35 -16.88 -22.23
C LEU A 549 0.83 -16.67 -20.81
N SER A 550 0.17 -17.70 -20.27
CA SER A 550 -0.21 -17.77 -18.86
C SER A 550 0.83 -18.60 -18.09
N LEU A 551 1.41 -18.00 -17.05
CA LEU A 551 2.51 -18.55 -16.24
C LEU A 551 2.15 -18.58 -14.75
N ASN A 552 3.04 -19.13 -13.93
CA ASN A 552 2.84 -19.29 -12.49
C ASN A 552 2.73 -17.93 -11.75
N ARG A 553 2.04 -17.93 -10.60
CA ARG A 553 1.79 -16.75 -9.73
C ARG A 553 1.22 -15.54 -10.48
N GLY A 554 0.40 -15.78 -11.51
CA GLY A 554 -0.22 -14.73 -12.32
C GLY A 554 0.77 -13.97 -13.23
N SER A 555 1.97 -14.51 -13.42
CA SER A 555 2.96 -14.01 -14.39
C SER A 555 2.43 -14.20 -15.82
N LYS A 556 2.86 -13.33 -16.74
CA LYS A 556 2.40 -13.32 -18.13
C LYS A 556 3.56 -13.12 -19.09
N GLY A 557 3.46 -13.74 -20.26
CA GLY A 557 4.34 -13.45 -21.40
C GLY A 557 3.51 -13.09 -22.63
N GLU A 558 4.11 -12.37 -23.57
CA GLU A 558 3.52 -12.05 -24.86
C GLU A 558 4.56 -12.27 -25.95
N VAL A 559 4.14 -12.85 -27.08
CA VAL A 559 4.96 -12.95 -28.29
C VAL A 559 4.19 -12.39 -29.48
N LYS A 560 4.75 -11.37 -30.12
CA LYS A 560 4.25 -10.79 -31.37
C LYS A 560 5.15 -11.18 -32.52
N SER A 561 4.59 -11.85 -33.50
CA SER A 561 5.29 -12.33 -34.69
C SER A 561 4.85 -11.57 -35.92
N TYR A 562 5.81 -11.15 -36.73
CA TYR A 562 5.58 -10.62 -38.08
C TYR A 562 6.38 -11.46 -39.07
N TYR A 563 5.75 -11.91 -40.14
CA TYR A 563 6.41 -12.82 -41.07
C TYR A 563 6.11 -12.55 -42.52
N LEU A 564 7.08 -12.95 -43.34
CA LEU A 564 7.04 -12.97 -44.80
C LEU A 564 7.47 -14.36 -45.27
N GLY A 565 6.81 -14.90 -46.28
CA GLY A 565 7.17 -16.19 -46.86
C GLY A 565 6.90 -16.29 -48.35
N ALA A 566 7.46 -17.32 -48.96
CA ALA A 566 7.22 -17.73 -50.33
C ALA A 566 6.85 -19.21 -50.36
N TYR A 567 6.04 -19.60 -51.33
CA TYR A 567 5.62 -20.99 -51.50
C TYR A 567 5.52 -21.38 -52.97
N ALA A 568 5.65 -22.68 -53.21
CA ALA A 568 5.44 -23.30 -54.51
C ALA A 568 4.66 -24.60 -54.32
N THR A 569 3.58 -24.74 -55.06
CA THR A 569 2.68 -25.90 -55.01
C THR A 569 2.61 -26.53 -56.40
N TRP A 570 2.75 -27.85 -56.48
CA TRP A 570 2.58 -28.63 -57.71
C TRP A 570 1.40 -29.56 -57.56
N LEU A 571 0.52 -29.60 -58.56
CA LEU A 571 -0.70 -30.39 -58.58
C LEU A 571 -0.81 -31.14 -59.91
N ASP A 572 -0.72 -32.47 -59.86
CA ASP A 572 -0.93 -33.32 -61.04
C ASP A 572 -2.30 -33.98 -60.99
N ASP A 573 -3.23 -33.51 -61.84
CA ASP A 573 -4.60 -34.00 -61.89
C ASP A 573 -4.69 -35.47 -62.34
N GLU A 574 -3.76 -35.94 -63.19
CA GLU A 574 -3.83 -37.29 -63.77
C GLU A 574 -3.41 -38.37 -62.76
N SER A 575 -2.30 -38.19 -62.04
CA SER A 575 -1.88 -39.14 -61.00
C SER A 575 -2.51 -38.88 -59.62
N GLY A 576 -3.03 -37.66 -59.42
CA GLY A 576 -3.50 -37.13 -58.14
C GLY A 576 -2.38 -36.71 -57.19
N LEU A 577 -1.11 -36.79 -57.60
CA LEU A 577 0.03 -36.41 -56.76
C LEU A 577 0.11 -34.89 -56.57
N TYR A 578 0.58 -34.47 -55.40
CA TYR A 578 0.89 -33.07 -55.15
C TYR A 578 2.13 -32.88 -54.29
N PHE A 579 2.72 -31.70 -54.42
CA PHE A 579 3.80 -31.22 -53.58
C PHE A 579 3.52 -29.77 -53.15
N ASP A 580 3.84 -29.42 -51.90
CA ASP A 580 3.79 -28.05 -51.40
C ASP A 580 5.07 -27.72 -50.63
N GLY A 581 5.76 -26.66 -51.04
CA GLY A 581 6.96 -26.16 -50.39
C GLY A 581 6.76 -24.73 -49.88
N VAL A 582 7.19 -24.45 -48.66
CA VAL A 582 7.10 -23.13 -48.03
C VAL A 582 8.42 -22.76 -47.39
N ALA A 583 8.84 -21.50 -47.56
CA ALA A 583 9.91 -20.87 -46.79
C ALA A 583 9.38 -19.58 -46.14
N LYS A 584 9.74 -19.35 -44.87
CA LYS A 584 9.25 -18.23 -44.06
C LYS A 584 10.36 -17.58 -43.24
N LEU A 585 10.31 -16.26 -43.12
CA LEU A 585 11.12 -15.44 -42.23
C LEU A 585 10.22 -14.75 -41.22
N ASN A 586 10.60 -14.78 -39.95
CA ASN A 586 9.85 -14.20 -38.83
C ASN A 586 10.70 -13.20 -38.04
N ARG A 587 10.06 -12.13 -37.57
CA ARG A 587 10.54 -11.23 -36.52
C ARG A 587 9.64 -11.38 -35.31
N LEU A 588 10.19 -11.87 -34.20
CA LEU A 588 9.47 -12.15 -32.95
C LEU A 588 9.85 -11.11 -31.90
N HIS A 589 8.87 -10.36 -31.40
CA HIS A 589 9.01 -9.49 -30.23
C HIS A 589 8.43 -10.23 -29.03
N ASN A 590 9.20 -10.35 -27.96
CA ASN A 590 8.89 -11.18 -26.81
C ASN A 590 8.97 -10.31 -25.55
N ASP A 591 7.92 -10.34 -24.74
CA ASP A 591 7.79 -9.57 -23.51
C ASP A 591 7.40 -10.50 -22.36
N VAL A 592 7.90 -10.23 -21.15
CA VAL A 592 7.54 -10.97 -19.93
C VAL A 592 7.32 -10.04 -18.76
N ASN A 593 6.31 -10.36 -17.95
CA ASN A 593 5.98 -9.69 -16.70
C ASN A 593 5.78 -10.75 -15.61
N VAL A 594 6.71 -10.79 -14.68
CA VAL A 594 6.81 -11.78 -13.61
C VAL A 594 6.26 -11.19 -12.32
N THR A 595 5.39 -11.93 -11.62
CA THR A 595 5.10 -11.70 -10.21
C THR A 595 6.02 -12.58 -9.38
N MET A 596 6.92 -11.98 -8.61
CA MET A 596 7.86 -12.72 -7.76
C MET A 596 7.20 -13.15 -6.44
N SER A 597 7.95 -13.89 -5.61
CA SER A 597 7.48 -14.40 -4.33
C SER A 597 7.03 -13.35 -3.33
N ASP A 598 7.65 -12.18 -3.38
CA ASP A 598 7.35 -11.01 -2.55
C ASP A 598 6.17 -10.17 -3.07
N GLY A 599 5.58 -10.56 -4.20
CA GLY A 599 4.51 -9.82 -4.88
C GLY A 599 5.00 -8.69 -5.79
N LYS A 600 6.29 -8.33 -5.77
CA LYS A 600 6.88 -7.33 -6.67
C LYS A 600 6.94 -7.86 -8.11
N LYS A 601 7.09 -6.93 -9.05
CA LYS A 601 7.10 -7.24 -10.50
C LYS A 601 8.50 -7.15 -11.09
N ALA A 602 8.88 -8.14 -11.89
CA ALA A 602 10.05 -8.08 -12.76
C ALA A 602 9.63 -8.12 -14.23
N LYS A 603 10.25 -7.29 -15.07
CA LYS A 603 9.92 -7.17 -16.50
C LYS A 603 11.14 -7.39 -17.37
N GLY A 604 10.96 -7.95 -18.56
CA GLY A 604 12.00 -8.03 -19.58
C GLY A 604 11.42 -8.19 -20.97
N SER A 605 12.23 -7.88 -21.97
CA SER A 605 11.83 -7.94 -23.38
C SER A 605 13.02 -8.24 -24.28
N TYR A 606 12.79 -8.97 -25.37
CA TYR A 606 13.80 -9.17 -26.40
C TYR A 606 13.18 -9.39 -27.78
N THR A 607 13.97 -9.17 -28.82
CA THR A 607 13.55 -9.44 -30.20
C THR A 607 14.47 -10.47 -30.83
N GLN A 608 13.91 -11.46 -31.49
CA GLN A 608 14.66 -12.50 -32.19
C GLN A 608 14.09 -12.75 -33.59
N ASN A 609 14.93 -13.25 -34.49
CA ASN A 609 14.50 -13.68 -35.82
C ASN A 609 14.33 -15.20 -35.85
N ALA A 610 13.45 -15.70 -36.72
CA ALA A 610 13.35 -17.12 -37.01
C ALA A 610 13.22 -17.38 -38.52
N VAL A 611 13.69 -18.54 -38.95
CA VAL A 611 13.58 -19.03 -40.32
C VAL A 611 12.92 -20.39 -40.28
N GLY A 612 11.95 -20.62 -41.17
CA GLY A 612 11.24 -21.89 -41.28
C GLY A 612 11.14 -22.37 -42.71
N VAL A 613 11.20 -23.68 -42.89
CA VAL A 613 10.94 -24.36 -44.17
C VAL A 613 10.02 -25.55 -43.93
N SER A 614 9.12 -25.83 -44.88
CA SER A 614 8.30 -27.04 -44.86
C SER A 614 8.09 -27.59 -46.25
N ALA A 615 7.99 -28.91 -46.34
CA ALA A 615 7.64 -29.65 -47.55
C ALA A 615 6.54 -30.67 -47.22
N GLU A 616 5.48 -30.67 -48.01
CA GLU A 616 4.36 -31.61 -47.93
C GLU A 616 4.23 -32.34 -49.27
N PHE A 617 4.00 -33.65 -49.22
CA PHE A 617 3.78 -34.48 -50.39
C PHE A 617 2.64 -35.45 -50.10
N GLY A 618 1.73 -35.59 -51.06
CA GLY A 618 0.58 -36.47 -50.90
C GLY A 618 -0.03 -36.89 -52.22
N ARG A 619 -1.11 -37.67 -52.13
CA ARG A 619 -1.85 -38.15 -53.29
C ARG A 619 -3.34 -38.09 -53.05
N HIS A 620 -4.06 -37.37 -53.89
CA HIS A 620 -5.51 -37.38 -53.93
C HIS A 620 -5.99 -38.63 -54.66
N ILE A 621 -6.80 -39.46 -53.98
CA ILE A 621 -7.35 -40.70 -54.54
C ILE A 621 -8.87 -40.58 -54.51
N GLN A 622 -9.49 -40.42 -55.68
CA GLN A 622 -10.93 -40.50 -55.84
C GLN A 622 -11.42 -41.93 -55.64
N LEU A 623 -12.56 -42.05 -54.97
CA LEU A 623 -13.29 -43.27 -54.70
C LEU A 623 -14.70 -43.16 -55.31
N ASP A 624 -15.46 -44.25 -55.30
CA ASP A 624 -16.85 -44.27 -55.74
C ASP A 624 -17.71 -43.28 -54.93
N GLU A 625 -18.82 -42.83 -55.52
CA GLU A 625 -19.79 -41.90 -54.91
C GLU A 625 -19.17 -40.57 -54.43
N ASP A 626 -18.18 -40.06 -55.17
CA ASP A 626 -17.51 -38.78 -54.94
C ASP A 626 -16.77 -38.67 -53.59
N PHE A 627 -16.48 -39.81 -52.95
CA PHE A 627 -15.59 -39.87 -51.81
C PHE A 627 -14.13 -39.75 -52.24
N PHE A 628 -13.26 -39.28 -51.35
CA PHE A 628 -11.83 -39.28 -51.58
C PHE A 628 -11.06 -39.61 -50.31
N VAL A 629 -9.84 -40.12 -50.51
CA VAL A 629 -8.81 -40.22 -49.48
C VAL A 629 -7.51 -39.60 -49.98
N GLU A 630 -6.82 -38.89 -49.10
CA GLU A 630 -5.60 -38.16 -49.42
C GLU A 630 -4.53 -38.43 -48.33
N PRO A 631 -3.76 -39.52 -48.45
CA PRO A 631 -2.58 -39.74 -47.62
C PRO A 631 -1.50 -38.70 -47.94
N TYR A 632 -0.80 -38.23 -46.91
CA TYR A 632 0.27 -37.25 -47.04
C TYR A 632 1.37 -37.44 -45.99
N GLY A 633 2.56 -36.94 -46.34
CA GLY A 633 3.69 -36.77 -45.44
C GLY A 633 4.18 -35.34 -45.48
N GLN A 634 4.61 -34.81 -44.33
CA GLN A 634 5.18 -33.47 -44.23
C GLN A 634 6.44 -33.49 -43.36
N LEU A 635 7.43 -32.73 -43.78
CA LEU A 635 8.60 -32.39 -42.97
C LEU A 635 8.68 -30.88 -42.83
N SER A 636 8.87 -30.40 -41.61
CA SER A 636 9.08 -28.97 -41.33
C SER A 636 10.29 -28.79 -40.41
N ALA A 637 11.04 -27.73 -40.65
CA ALA A 637 12.20 -27.37 -39.85
C ALA A 637 12.19 -25.85 -39.59
N THR A 638 12.43 -25.46 -38.35
CA THR A 638 12.56 -24.05 -37.95
C THR A 638 13.82 -23.84 -37.13
N ILE A 639 14.41 -22.65 -37.25
CA ILE A 639 15.57 -22.21 -36.48
C ILE A 639 15.28 -20.81 -35.95
N THR A 640 15.50 -20.61 -34.65
CA THR A 640 15.32 -19.35 -33.94
C THR A 640 16.68 -18.82 -33.47
N GLN A 641 16.91 -17.51 -33.66
CA GLN A 641 18.18 -16.87 -33.32
C GLN A 641 18.46 -16.93 -31.81
N ALA A 642 19.72 -17.16 -31.42
CA ALA A 642 20.16 -17.01 -30.02
C ALA A 642 19.98 -15.56 -29.54
N GLN A 643 19.60 -15.38 -28.28
CA GLN A 643 19.37 -14.05 -27.71
C GLN A 643 19.62 -14.02 -26.20
N SER A 644 20.05 -12.89 -25.69
CA SER A 644 20.12 -12.61 -24.25
C SER A 644 19.33 -11.35 -23.89
N TYR A 645 18.87 -11.30 -22.65
CA TYR A 645 18.22 -10.14 -22.03
C TYR A 645 18.37 -10.18 -20.51
N GLU A 646 18.04 -9.07 -19.86
CA GLU A 646 18.04 -8.93 -18.41
C GLU A 646 16.63 -8.57 -17.94
N LEU A 647 16.18 -9.16 -16.84
CA LEU A 647 14.98 -8.74 -16.15
C LEU A 647 15.26 -7.53 -15.26
N SER A 648 14.25 -6.70 -14.99
CA SER A 648 14.38 -5.52 -14.12
C SER A 648 14.75 -5.81 -12.66
N ASN A 649 14.79 -7.09 -12.24
CA ASN A 649 15.28 -7.53 -10.94
C ASN A 649 16.77 -7.99 -10.99
N GLY A 650 17.47 -7.75 -12.10
CA GLY A 650 18.89 -8.10 -12.29
C GLY A 650 19.16 -9.51 -12.81
N LEU A 651 18.13 -10.35 -12.98
CA LEU A 651 18.30 -11.72 -13.46
C LEU A 651 18.70 -11.74 -14.94
N GLN A 652 19.82 -12.38 -15.25
CA GLN A 652 20.34 -12.49 -16.61
C GLN A 652 19.80 -13.75 -17.29
N ALA A 653 19.35 -13.61 -18.53
CA ALA A 653 18.76 -14.67 -19.30
C ALA A 653 19.42 -14.78 -20.68
N LYS A 654 19.81 -16.00 -21.08
CA LYS A 654 20.37 -16.27 -22.41
C LYS A 654 19.80 -17.57 -22.99
N GLY A 655 19.14 -17.47 -24.13
CA GLY A 655 18.73 -18.60 -24.94
C GLY A 655 19.76 -18.87 -26.04
N ASP A 656 20.22 -20.10 -26.14
CA ASP A 656 20.98 -20.53 -27.31
C ASP A 656 20.08 -20.59 -28.54
N ARG A 657 20.69 -20.74 -29.73
CA ARG A 657 19.95 -20.99 -30.97
C ARG A 657 19.13 -22.27 -30.80
N SER A 658 17.80 -22.18 -30.91
CA SER A 658 16.89 -23.32 -30.83
C SER A 658 16.41 -23.71 -32.23
N SER A 659 16.25 -25.01 -32.45
CA SER A 659 15.62 -25.56 -33.65
C SER A 659 14.41 -26.42 -33.28
N SER A 660 13.58 -26.67 -34.28
CA SER A 660 12.49 -27.65 -34.24
C SER A 660 12.45 -28.36 -35.58
N VAL A 661 12.28 -29.68 -35.56
CA VAL A 661 12.13 -30.52 -36.74
C VAL A 661 10.95 -31.44 -36.52
N VAL A 662 9.84 -31.17 -37.22
CA VAL A 662 8.61 -31.95 -37.10
C VAL A 662 8.37 -32.75 -38.37
N GLY A 663 8.29 -34.07 -38.22
CA GLY A 663 7.77 -34.98 -39.24
C GLY A 663 6.32 -35.33 -38.97
N LYS A 664 5.50 -35.36 -40.00
CA LYS A 664 4.07 -35.67 -39.93
C LYS A 664 3.69 -36.67 -41.01
N VAL A 665 2.87 -37.65 -40.65
CA VAL A 665 2.21 -38.57 -41.59
C VAL A 665 0.73 -38.60 -41.28
N GLY A 666 -0.11 -38.46 -42.29
CA GLY A 666 -1.55 -38.33 -42.08
C GLY A 666 -2.38 -38.73 -43.28
N VAL A 667 -3.69 -38.69 -43.08
CA VAL A 667 -4.69 -38.92 -44.13
C VAL A 667 -5.85 -37.95 -43.95
N THR A 668 -6.31 -37.40 -45.07
CA THR A 668 -7.57 -36.66 -45.15
C THR A 668 -8.59 -37.53 -45.88
N ALA A 669 -9.81 -37.63 -45.37
CA ALA A 669 -10.93 -38.30 -46.04
C ALA A 669 -12.11 -37.32 -46.13
N GLY A 670 -12.80 -37.31 -47.25
CA GLY A 670 -13.91 -36.40 -47.46
C GLY A 670 -14.81 -36.81 -48.61
N LYS A 671 -15.76 -35.94 -48.93
CA LYS A 671 -16.71 -36.14 -50.03
C LYS A 671 -16.94 -34.85 -50.78
N ASN A 672 -17.00 -34.91 -52.11
CA ASN A 672 -17.47 -33.78 -52.93
C ASN A 672 -18.99 -33.87 -53.07
N ILE A 673 -19.69 -32.78 -52.75
CA ILE A 673 -21.14 -32.68 -52.87
C ILE A 673 -21.45 -31.57 -53.86
N GLN A 674 -21.93 -31.94 -55.04
CA GLN A 674 -22.37 -30.99 -56.05
C GLN A 674 -23.71 -30.37 -55.64
N LEU A 675 -23.76 -29.04 -55.51
CA LEU A 675 -24.97 -28.30 -55.20
C LEU A 675 -25.72 -27.89 -56.47
N GLU A 676 -27.03 -27.68 -56.36
CA GLU A 676 -27.89 -27.25 -57.48
C GLU A 676 -27.43 -25.91 -58.11
N SER A 677 -26.72 -25.08 -57.35
CA SER A 677 -26.14 -23.81 -57.80
C SER A 677 -24.91 -23.97 -58.72
N GLY A 678 -24.39 -25.19 -58.91
CA GLY A 678 -23.11 -25.44 -59.59
C GLY A 678 -21.89 -25.33 -58.65
N SER A 679 -22.09 -24.98 -57.39
CA SER A 679 -21.07 -24.97 -56.34
C SER A 679 -20.73 -26.38 -55.84
N VAL A 680 -19.52 -26.59 -55.32
CA VAL A 680 -19.09 -27.83 -54.67
C VAL A 680 -18.90 -27.57 -53.19
N LEU A 681 -19.53 -28.38 -52.36
CA LEU A 681 -19.33 -28.42 -50.91
C LEU A 681 -18.53 -29.68 -50.56
N GLN A 682 -17.50 -29.53 -49.73
CA GLN A 682 -16.57 -30.62 -49.45
C GLN A 682 -16.26 -30.71 -47.95
N PRO A 683 -17.07 -31.45 -47.18
CA PRO A 683 -16.74 -31.83 -45.82
C PRO A 683 -15.58 -32.83 -45.79
N TYR A 684 -14.70 -32.72 -44.79
CA TYR A 684 -13.57 -33.62 -44.61
C TYR A 684 -13.19 -33.82 -43.13
N LEU A 685 -12.56 -34.96 -42.87
CA LEU A 685 -11.88 -35.31 -41.63
C LEU A 685 -10.41 -35.57 -41.93
N ARG A 686 -9.52 -35.11 -41.05
CA ARG A 686 -8.07 -35.29 -41.15
C ARG A 686 -7.53 -35.85 -39.85
N THR A 687 -6.65 -36.83 -39.97
CA THR A 687 -5.90 -37.40 -38.84
C THR A 687 -4.42 -37.49 -39.19
N ALA A 688 -3.55 -37.28 -38.21
CA ALA A 688 -2.11 -37.39 -38.40
C ALA A 688 -1.37 -37.82 -37.13
N LEU A 689 -0.22 -38.45 -37.34
CA LEU A 689 0.83 -38.63 -36.33
C LEU A 689 1.94 -37.63 -36.64
N ALA A 690 2.26 -36.77 -35.67
CA ALA A 690 3.37 -35.83 -35.76
C ALA A 690 4.41 -36.14 -34.68
N HIS A 691 5.69 -35.96 -35.01
CA HIS A 691 6.80 -36.17 -34.08
C HIS A 691 7.81 -35.02 -34.18
N GLU A 692 8.13 -34.41 -33.04
CA GLU A 692 9.23 -33.44 -32.89
C GLU A 692 10.52 -34.19 -32.55
N PHE A 693 11.53 -34.06 -33.42
CA PHE A 693 12.81 -34.78 -33.32
C PHE A 693 13.87 -34.02 -32.52
N ASP A 694 13.79 -32.70 -32.40
CA ASP A 694 14.77 -31.90 -31.67
C ASP A 694 14.56 -32.00 -30.16
N GLN A 695 15.64 -32.35 -29.46
CA GLN A 695 15.69 -32.59 -28.01
C GLN A 695 16.41 -31.47 -27.26
N SER A 696 16.90 -30.44 -27.96
CA SER A 696 17.77 -29.41 -27.40
C SER A 696 17.18 -28.00 -27.54
N ASN A 697 16.85 -27.40 -26.40
CA ASN A 697 16.58 -25.97 -26.27
C ASN A 697 17.27 -25.46 -25.00
N LYS A 698 18.55 -25.06 -25.12
CA LYS A 698 19.36 -24.64 -23.98
C LYS A 698 19.08 -23.20 -23.61
N VAL A 699 18.80 -22.99 -22.32
CA VAL A 699 18.61 -21.67 -21.72
C VAL A 699 19.50 -21.56 -20.50
N PHE A 700 20.16 -20.43 -20.36
CA PHE A 700 20.97 -20.06 -19.21
C PHE A 700 20.23 -18.97 -18.43
N VAL A 701 20.06 -19.18 -17.13
CA VAL A 701 19.58 -18.19 -16.18
C VAL A 701 20.73 -17.94 -15.21
N ASN A 702 21.27 -16.72 -15.22
CA ASN A 702 22.57 -16.43 -14.64
C ASN A 702 23.60 -17.48 -15.11
N ASP A 703 24.28 -18.16 -14.18
CA ASP A 703 25.25 -19.22 -14.48
C ASP A 703 24.63 -20.63 -14.56
N GLN A 704 23.31 -20.76 -14.38
CA GLN A 704 22.61 -22.05 -14.34
C GLN A 704 22.08 -22.44 -15.74
N SER A 705 22.36 -23.67 -16.18
CA SER A 705 21.94 -24.18 -17.49
C SER A 705 20.71 -25.09 -17.40
N PHE A 706 19.75 -24.89 -18.30
CA PHE A 706 18.51 -25.63 -18.41
C PHE A 706 18.30 -26.12 -19.85
N ASN A 707 17.65 -27.27 -20.03
CA ASN A 707 17.25 -27.77 -21.35
C ASN A 707 15.72 -27.92 -21.41
N ASN A 708 15.08 -27.15 -22.29
CA ASN A 708 13.64 -27.11 -22.51
C ASN A 708 13.22 -28.04 -23.66
N ASP A 709 13.40 -29.33 -23.43
CA ASP A 709 13.14 -30.37 -24.44
C ASP A 709 11.65 -30.53 -24.77
N LEU A 710 11.24 -30.16 -25.99
CA LEU A 710 9.89 -30.32 -26.53
C LEU A 710 9.65 -31.60 -27.36
N SER A 711 10.67 -32.46 -27.55
CA SER A 711 10.57 -33.67 -28.37
C SER A 711 9.44 -34.61 -27.93
N GLY A 712 8.77 -35.22 -28.91
CA GLY A 712 7.71 -36.18 -28.64
C GLY A 712 6.69 -36.29 -29.76
N SER A 713 5.91 -37.38 -29.69
CA SER A 713 4.81 -37.64 -30.62
C SER A 713 3.50 -37.03 -30.14
N ARG A 714 2.66 -36.61 -31.08
CA ARG A 714 1.28 -36.20 -30.86
C ARG A 714 0.37 -36.75 -31.95
N ILE A 715 -0.87 -37.06 -31.59
CA ILE A 715 -1.94 -37.40 -32.52
C ILE A 715 -2.71 -36.11 -32.81
N GLU A 716 -2.92 -35.79 -34.08
CA GLU A 716 -3.67 -34.62 -34.53
C GLU A 716 -4.99 -35.07 -35.18
N LEU A 717 -6.08 -34.39 -34.86
CA LEU A 717 -7.40 -34.59 -35.44
C LEU A 717 -7.95 -33.25 -35.91
N ALA A 718 -8.53 -33.20 -37.10
CA ALA A 718 -9.20 -32.02 -37.60
C ALA A 718 -10.45 -32.38 -38.40
N ALA A 719 -11.46 -31.52 -38.36
CA ALA A 719 -12.66 -31.62 -39.16
C ALA A 719 -12.95 -30.26 -39.81
N GLY A 720 -13.34 -30.26 -41.07
CA GLY A 720 -13.53 -29.02 -41.80
C GLY A 720 -14.42 -29.15 -43.03
N VAL A 721 -14.62 -28.01 -43.67
CA VAL A 721 -15.40 -27.86 -44.89
C VAL A 721 -14.67 -26.91 -45.84
N ALA A 722 -14.65 -27.24 -47.13
CA ALA A 722 -14.28 -26.32 -48.20
C ALA A 722 -15.48 -26.13 -49.16
N MET A 723 -15.63 -24.95 -49.74
CA MET A 723 -16.75 -24.64 -50.64
C MET A 723 -16.33 -23.71 -51.78
N SER A 724 -16.73 -24.04 -53.01
CA SER A 724 -16.68 -23.11 -54.15
C SER A 724 -17.97 -22.28 -54.22
N VAL A 725 -17.96 -21.13 -53.54
CA VAL A 725 -19.14 -20.24 -53.44
C VAL A 725 -19.53 -19.69 -54.81
N SER A 726 -18.55 -19.34 -55.64
CA SER A 726 -18.72 -18.98 -57.05
C SER A 726 -17.51 -19.45 -57.85
N LYS A 727 -17.46 -19.14 -59.15
CA LYS A 727 -16.27 -19.41 -59.98
C LYS A 727 -15.00 -18.78 -59.40
N ASN A 728 -15.12 -17.58 -58.85
CA ASN A 728 -13.98 -16.81 -58.37
C ASN A 728 -13.78 -16.91 -56.85
N VAL A 729 -14.80 -17.25 -56.05
CA VAL A 729 -14.72 -17.20 -54.58
C VAL A 729 -14.78 -18.60 -53.96
N LYS A 730 -13.78 -18.91 -53.14
CA LYS A 730 -13.67 -20.15 -52.37
C LYS A 730 -13.51 -19.84 -50.88
N LEU A 731 -14.12 -20.67 -50.04
CA LEU A 731 -14.05 -20.57 -48.58
C LEU A 731 -13.65 -21.90 -47.98
N HIS A 732 -12.93 -21.86 -46.86
CA HIS A 732 -12.71 -23.04 -46.03
C HIS A 732 -12.72 -22.68 -44.55
N ALA A 733 -13.14 -23.65 -43.74
CA ALA A 733 -13.03 -23.58 -42.29
C ALA A 733 -12.70 -24.96 -41.73
N ASP A 734 -11.84 -25.01 -40.72
CA ASP A 734 -11.54 -26.23 -39.99
C ASP A 734 -11.34 -25.97 -38.50
N VAL A 735 -11.64 -27.00 -37.71
CA VAL A 735 -11.31 -27.08 -36.29
C VAL A 735 -10.33 -28.22 -36.10
N GLU A 736 -9.35 -28.02 -35.23
CA GLU A 736 -8.27 -28.98 -34.99
C GLU A 736 -7.99 -29.15 -33.49
N THR A 737 -7.51 -30.33 -33.13
CA THR A 737 -7.05 -30.67 -31.78
C THR A 737 -5.88 -31.64 -31.88
N SER A 738 -4.98 -31.62 -30.89
CA SER A 738 -3.93 -32.61 -30.78
C SER A 738 -3.64 -33.01 -29.35
N LYS A 739 -3.22 -34.27 -29.18
CA LYS A 739 -2.86 -34.85 -27.88
C LYS A 739 -1.47 -35.46 -27.92
N GLY A 740 -0.62 -35.06 -26.98
CA GLY A 740 0.75 -35.55 -26.81
C GLY A 740 1.14 -35.63 -25.33
N LYS A 741 2.40 -36.00 -25.06
CA LYS A 741 2.93 -36.03 -23.68
C LYS A 741 3.43 -34.66 -23.20
N LYS A 742 3.99 -33.87 -24.11
CA LYS A 742 4.62 -32.58 -23.81
C LYS A 742 3.86 -31.38 -24.34
N ILE A 743 3.17 -31.54 -25.46
CA ILE A 743 2.39 -30.48 -26.11
C ILE A 743 1.03 -31.06 -26.44
N ASP A 744 0.01 -30.41 -25.92
CA ASP A 744 -1.39 -30.60 -26.31
C ASP A 744 -1.89 -29.36 -27.05
N GLN A 745 -2.81 -29.55 -28.00
CA GLN A 745 -3.57 -28.47 -28.61
C GLN A 745 -5.05 -28.72 -28.33
N PRO A 746 -5.61 -28.18 -27.22
CA PRO A 746 -7.01 -28.41 -26.88
C PRO A 746 -7.98 -27.96 -27.98
N TRP A 747 -7.63 -26.88 -28.67
CA TRP A 747 -8.38 -26.39 -29.82
C TRP A 747 -7.48 -25.58 -30.76
N GLY A 748 -7.85 -25.60 -32.03
CA GLY A 748 -7.42 -24.69 -33.08
C GLY A 748 -8.57 -24.47 -34.04
N VAL A 749 -8.64 -23.28 -34.62
CA VAL A 749 -9.65 -22.89 -35.60
C VAL A 749 -8.99 -22.14 -36.73
N ASN A 750 -9.42 -22.44 -37.95
CA ASN A 750 -8.94 -21.81 -39.16
C ASN A 750 -10.13 -21.38 -40.02
N PHE A 751 -10.03 -20.20 -40.59
CA PHE A 751 -10.96 -19.70 -41.61
C PHE A 751 -10.16 -19.09 -42.74
N GLY A 752 -10.51 -19.41 -43.99
CA GLY A 752 -9.86 -18.80 -45.13
C GLY A 752 -10.81 -18.51 -46.29
N LEU A 753 -10.36 -17.56 -47.09
CA LEU A 753 -11.02 -17.06 -48.28
C LEU A 753 -10.00 -16.96 -49.40
N ARG A 754 -10.38 -17.41 -50.59
CA ARG A 754 -9.59 -17.26 -51.82
C ARG A 754 -10.44 -16.66 -52.92
N TYR A 755 -9.85 -15.69 -53.64
CA TYR A 755 -10.39 -15.04 -54.81
C TYR A 755 -9.49 -15.29 -56.01
N ASP A 756 -10.01 -15.98 -57.02
CA ASP A 756 -9.30 -16.31 -58.26
C ASP A 756 -9.76 -15.39 -59.41
N PHE A 757 -8.82 -14.90 -60.23
CA PHE A 757 -9.09 -13.91 -61.29
C PHE A 757 -8.25 -14.04 -62.56
#